data_AF-A0A061EEK6-F1
#
_entry.id   AF-A0A061EEK6-F1
#
_cell.length_a   1.000
_cell.length_b   1.000
_cell.length_c   1.000
_cell.angle_alpha   90.00
_cell.angle_beta   90.00
_cell.angle_gamma   90.00
#
_symmetry.space_group_name_H-M   'P 1'
#
loop_
_entity.id
_entity.type
_entity.pdbx_description
1 polymer ?
#
loop_
_entity_poly.entity_id
_entity_poly.type
_entity_poly.pdbx_seq_one_letter_code
_entity_poly.pdbx_strand_id
1 'polypeptide(L)'
;MDCGSLTSISKRETVMAMAIGLSLVASLVGSTCGCHFSAIYALGDSNSDTGSVSATFGRVPPPYGETFFGRPSGRYSDGRLIIDFIADELKLPFLNAYLDAIESIYSHGANFAASGSTIQPADSKLVGAGFNPLSLDIQLLQFEQLKERTNELYGQDISITDRLSRPEEFSKALYMLDCGQNDLHYGLVTTTEEQVKASVPNIISQLTVAIKKLYQNGARIFWMHNTGPIGCLPIFVINSPPKPGNADQAGCIKSYNEVAQEFNKQLKDRVSQLRAKLLDARLIYVDIYSAKYSLISEANKHGFVGPFMNCCGQYGYYHVECGKASVVNGTEIFGPSCSDPSKHISWDGIHYTEAANHWVANKILDGSLSDPPVPITRPKESQPDPSCQLPKNKLILLCCLTEHTSTSNLLAFFARKRLLQLPGRTLILVQTSISMDGARPGIRISRRWKTASAWASRKNVKTFAIAAFFAVAFSLFLLSAKQRSVGQFNGCDFPAIFNFGDSNSDTGGKSAAFGRIPLPNGNTFFHKPAGRYCDGKLIIDFIAEKLGLPYLGAYLDSIIANFQHGANFATAGSTIQSLDARMFKQGFSPISLDVQLLQFQQFKERINELYKEGLNSNIKSKLARPEDFSRALYTFDIGQNDLSAAFKSMTEKQAVQSVPGIINQLAQAVKRLHHQGARTFWIHNTSPIGCLPYQVLDYPPQTENMDQNGCIRSHNEVAQEFNRQLKERVSQLRMQLPDAVLTYVDIYSAKYSLISEAKKHGFANPLTYCCGHYRDILCWRKKIVNGTEILGTSCGNPSAYISWDGIHYSHAANLWVANKALDGLFSDPSTPITEACHMPLRL
;
A
#
# COMPACT_ATOMS: atom_id res chain seq x y z
N MET A 1 76.39 45.15 21.41
CA MET A 1 75.75 45.14 20.08
C MET A 1 74.66 44.09 20.13
N ASP A 2 73.39 44.30 19.87
CA ASP A 2 72.53 45.49 19.81
C ASP A 2 71.09 44.93 19.83
N CYS A 3 70.11 45.72 20.24
CA CYS A 3 68.69 45.34 20.37
C CYS A 3 68.04 44.85 19.05
N GLY A 4 67.08 43.92 19.16
CA GLY A 4 66.20 43.49 18.05
C GLY A 4 64.88 42.89 18.51
N SER A 5 63.92 43.79 18.82
CA SER A 5 62.47 43.64 19.03
C SER A 5 61.81 42.26 19.13
N LEU A 6 61.24 41.99 20.30
CA LEU A 6 59.95 41.29 20.45
C LEU A 6 58.86 42.14 19.80
N THR A 7 58.30 41.70 18.67
CA THR A 7 57.02 42.24 18.16
C THR A 7 55.85 41.38 18.61
N SER A 8 54.88 42.08 19.19
CA SER A 8 53.62 41.60 19.71
C SER A 8 52.85 40.72 18.75
N ILE A 9 52.48 39.51 19.20
CA ILE A 9 51.22 38.90 18.74
C ILE A 9 50.12 39.83 19.21
N SER A 10 49.33 40.36 18.28
CA SER A 10 48.31 41.33 18.66
C SER A 10 47.30 40.67 19.61
N LYS A 11 46.81 41.39 20.63
CA LYS A 11 45.71 40.91 21.48
C LYS A 11 44.51 40.41 20.66
N ARG A 12 44.35 40.89 19.41
CA ARG A 12 43.33 40.41 18.48
C ARG A 12 43.58 38.99 17.98
N GLU A 13 44.82 38.60 17.67
CA GLU A 13 45.13 37.26 17.16
C GLU A 13 45.00 36.18 18.24
N THR A 14 45.39 36.48 19.49
CA THR A 14 45.21 35.57 20.62
C THR A 14 43.73 35.44 21.01
N VAL A 15 42.96 36.53 20.96
CA VAL A 15 41.51 36.51 21.20
C VAL A 15 40.77 35.82 20.06
N MET A 16 41.20 35.96 18.80
CA MET A 16 40.59 35.26 17.67
C MET A 16 40.89 33.76 17.72
N ALA A 17 42.11 33.36 18.07
CA ALA A 17 42.46 31.95 18.26
C ALA A 17 41.72 31.31 19.45
N MET A 18 41.56 32.03 20.57
CA MET A 18 40.73 31.59 21.70
C MET A 18 39.25 31.56 21.34
N ALA A 19 38.72 32.52 20.57
CA ALA A 19 37.33 32.54 20.15
C ALA A 19 37.02 31.43 19.14
N ILE A 20 37.94 31.13 18.21
CA ILE A 20 37.81 30.00 17.28
C ILE A 20 37.93 28.68 18.05
N GLY A 21 38.85 28.58 19.01
CA GLY A 21 38.98 27.43 19.91
C GLY A 21 37.74 27.22 20.78
N LEU A 22 37.19 28.28 21.38
CA LEU A 22 35.95 28.26 22.17
C LEU A 22 34.72 27.99 21.31
N SER A 23 34.66 28.47 20.06
CA SER A 23 33.59 28.13 19.11
C SER A 23 33.70 26.68 18.62
N LEU A 24 34.91 26.14 18.41
CA LEU A 24 35.11 24.72 18.08
C LEU A 24 34.76 23.82 19.26
N VAL A 25 35.16 24.21 20.48
CA VAL A 25 34.78 23.48 21.70
C VAL A 25 33.28 23.63 21.97
N ALA A 26 32.66 24.79 21.74
CA ALA A 26 31.21 24.96 21.88
C ALA A 26 30.41 24.22 20.79
N SER A 27 30.97 24.02 19.59
CA SER A 27 30.34 23.17 18.56
C SER A 27 30.57 21.67 18.79
N LEU A 28 31.65 21.29 19.49
CA LEU A 28 31.90 19.93 19.98
C LEU A 28 31.16 19.58 21.29
N VAL A 29 30.85 20.57 22.13
CA VAL A 29 30.10 20.43 23.39
C VAL A 29 28.60 20.70 23.18
N GLY A 30 28.22 21.39 22.10
CA GLY A 30 26.84 21.76 21.76
C GLY A 30 26.10 20.79 20.84
N SER A 31 26.75 19.72 20.35
CA SER A 31 26.00 18.62 19.74
C SER A 31 25.46 17.72 20.83
N THR A 32 24.34 18.13 21.44
CA THR A 32 23.50 17.14 22.12
C THR A 32 23.15 16.09 21.06
N CYS A 33 23.59 14.85 21.28
CA CYS A 33 23.16 13.71 20.48
C CYS A 33 21.67 13.46 20.79
N GLY A 34 20.80 14.33 20.27
CA GLY A 34 19.37 14.21 20.37
C GLY A 34 18.96 12.91 19.69
N CYS A 35 18.39 11.99 20.44
CA CYS A 35 17.84 10.75 19.90
C CYS A 35 16.53 11.08 19.19
N HIS A 36 16.61 11.38 17.89
CA HIS A 36 15.44 11.65 17.06
C HIS A 36 14.90 10.35 16.47
N PHE A 37 13.57 10.22 16.42
CA PHE A 37 12.94 9.17 15.63
C PHE A 37 13.18 9.45 14.15
N SER A 38 13.57 8.43 13.40
CA SER A 38 13.73 8.50 11.94
C SER A 38 12.46 8.17 11.18
N ALA A 39 11.53 7.46 11.84
CA ALA A 39 10.29 7.00 11.23
C ALA A 39 9.18 6.80 12.26
N ILE A 40 7.93 6.91 11.81
CA ILE A 40 6.74 6.52 12.59
C ILE A 40 5.99 5.42 11.84
N TYR A 41 5.63 4.35 12.53
CA TYR A 41 4.71 3.32 12.03
C TYR A 41 3.43 3.37 12.85
N ALA A 42 2.35 3.88 12.27
CA ALA A 42 1.07 4.05 12.95
C ALA A 42 0.09 2.93 12.57
N LEU A 43 -0.55 2.34 13.58
CA LEU A 43 -1.66 1.41 13.43
C LEU A 43 -2.82 1.97 14.27
N GLY A 44 -4.04 1.88 13.76
CA GLY A 44 -5.10 2.69 14.34
C GLY A 44 -6.46 2.55 13.69
N ASP A 45 -7.37 3.39 14.16
CA ASP A 45 -8.66 3.62 13.54
C ASP A 45 -8.75 4.98 12.83
N SER A 46 -9.95 5.54 12.73
CA SER A 46 -10.22 6.81 12.06
C SER A 46 -9.54 8.02 12.71
N ASN A 47 -9.21 7.94 14.01
CA ASN A 47 -8.48 9.00 14.70
C ASN A 47 -7.03 9.16 14.21
N SER A 48 -6.52 8.13 13.51
CA SER A 48 -5.17 8.12 12.95
C SER A 48 -5.15 7.83 11.44
N ASP A 49 -6.27 7.58 10.77
CA ASP A 49 -6.30 7.23 9.33
C ASP A 49 -5.93 8.43 8.43
N THR A 50 -4.82 8.30 7.69
CA THR A 50 -4.32 9.32 6.76
C THR A 50 -4.66 9.06 5.30
N GLY A 51 -5.54 8.10 5.01
CA GLY A 51 -6.05 7.82 3.67
C GLY A 51 -6.21 6.34 3.29
N SER A 52 -6.03 5.39 4.22
CA SER A 52 -6.16 3.94 3.92
C SER A 52 -7.55 3.59 3.43
N VAL A 53 -8.59 4.14 4.06
CA VAL A 53 -9.99 3.97 3.61
C VAL A 53 -10.24 4.72 2.31
N SER A 54 -9.69 5.93 2.15
CA SER A 54 -9.81 6.68 0.90
C SER A 54 -9.24 5.93 -0.30
N ALA A 55 -8.07 5.32 -0.12
CA ALA A 55 -7.43 4.51 -1.15
C ALA A 55 -8.25 3.24 -1.45
N THR A 56 -8.73 2.55 -0.41
CA THR A 56 -9.32 1.20 -0.56
C THR A 56 -10.80 1.21 -0.91
N PHE A 57 -11.60 2.02 -0.23
CA PHE A 57 -13.07 2.00 -0.27
C PHE A 57 -13.67 3.26 -0.90
N GLY A 58 -12.83 4.11 -1.51
CA GLY A 58 -13.25 5.33 -2.18
C GLY A 58 -13.00 6.58 -1.33
N ARG A 59 -12.84 7.69 -2.03
CA ARG A 59 -12.44 8.98 -1.48
C ARG A 59 -13.35 9.44 -0.34
N VAL A 60 -12.78 9.83 0.79
CA VAL A 60 -13.50 10.67 1.77
C VAL A 60 -13.79 12.01 1.09
N PRO A 61 -15.06 12.42 0.91
CA PRO A 61 -15.42 13.57 0.10
C PRO A 61 -15.14 14.92 0.82
N PRO A 62 -15.22 16.08 0.15
CA PRO A 62 -15.34 17.36 0.84
C PRO A 62 -16.58 17.38 1.76
N PRO A 63 -16.60 18.10 2.89
CA PRO A 63 -15.63 19.13 3.31
C PRO A 63 -14.43 18.63 4.14
N TYR A 64 -14.19 17.33 4.23
CA TYR A 64 -13.02 16.83 4.95
C TYR A 64 -11.72 17.38 4.35
N GLY A 65 -10.78 17.80 5.20
CA GLY A 65 -9.52 18.43 4.80
C GLY A 65 -9.60 19.91 4.40
N GLU A 66 -10.75 20.59 4.53
CA GLU A 66 -10.93 22.00 4.14
C GLU A 66 -10.03 23.02 4.87
N THR A 67 -9.67 22.81 6.15
CA THR A 67 -8.97 23.85 6.94
C THR A 67 -7.47 23.91 6.68
N PHE A 68 -6.77 22.77 6.63
CA PHE A 68 -5.32 22.75 6.40
C PHE A 68 -4.92 22.31 5.00
N PHE A 69 -5.57 21.29 4.46
CA PHE A 69 -5.20 20.76 3.14
C PHE A 69 -5.88 21.53 2.00
N GLY A 70 -7.00 22.20 2.27
CA GLY A 70 -7.83 22.89 1.27
C GLY A 70 -8.53 21.96 0.30
N ARG A 71 -8.50 20.64 0.56
CA ARG A 71 -9.04 19.57 -0.28
C ARG A 71 -9.18 18.28 0.52
N PRO A 72 -9.94 17.29 0.01
CA PRO A 72 -9.98 15.98 0.62
C PRO A 72 -8.59 15.35 0.76
N SER A 73 -8.20 15.09 2.01
CA SER A 73 -6.90 14.53 2.40
C SER A 73 -6.98 13.07 2.86
N GLY A 74 -8.18 12.49 2.84
CA GLY A 74 -8.47 11.15 3.34
C GLY A 74 -8.53 11.01 4.86
N ARG A 75 -8.37 12.12 5.61
CA ARG A 75 -8.49 12.17 7.06
C ARG A 75 -9.94 12.44 7.46
N TYR A 76 -10.39 11.81 8.54
CA TYR A 76 -11.71 12.05 9.13
C TYR A 76 -11.70 13.28 10.05
N SER A 77 -11.34 14.43 9.47
CA SER A 77 -11.34 15.74 10.13
C SER A 77 -11.46 16.83 9.06
N ASP A 78 -11.77 18.06 9.45
CA ASP A 78 -11.62 19.24 8.57
C ASP A 78 -10.16 19.48 8.20
N GLY A 79 -9.19 18.88 8.88
CA GLY A 79 -7.78 19.01 8.54
C GLY A 79 -6.89 17.94 9.17
N ARG A 80 -5.89 18.36 9.94
CA ARG A 80 -4.87 17.49 10.56
C ARG A 80 -5.42 16.65 11.73
N LEU A 81 -4.90 15.43 11.84
CA LEU A 81 -5.13 14.50 12.94
C LEU A 81 -4.04 14.64 14.03
N ILE A 82 -4.24 14.05 15.20
CA ILE A 82 -3.24 14.04 16.30
C ILE A 82 -1.89 13.50 15.80
N ILE A 83 -1.91 12.47 14.96
CA ILE A 83 -0.70 11.88 14.37
C ILE A 83 0.11 12.87 13.50
N ASP A 84 -0.56 13.80 12.82
CA ASP A 84 0.12 14.82 11.99
C ASP A 84 0.86 15.82 12.88
N PHE A 85 0.24 16.24 13.99
CA PHE A 85 0.89 17.13 14.98
C PHE A 85 2.07 16.45 15.68
N ILE A 86 2.00 15.13 15.90
CA ILE A 86 3.12 14.35 16.41
C ILE A 86 4.27 14.31 15.39
N ALA A 87 3.97 14.12 14.11
CA ALA A 87 4.99 14.19 13.05
C ALA A 87 5.65 15.59 12.99
N ASP A 88 4.86 16.67 13.09
CA ASP A 88 5.35 18.05 13.16
C ASP A 88 6.29 18.28 14.37
N GLU A 89 5.94 17.74 15.54
CA GLU A 89 6.77 17.86 16.74
C GLU A 89 8.11 17.10 16.57
N LEU A 90 8.05 15.91 15.97
CA LEU A 90 9.23 15.08 15.70
C LEU A 90 10.04 15.52 14.47
N LYS A 91 9.60 16.58 13.76
CA LYS A 91 10.22 17.09 12.53
C LYS A 91 10.26 16.05 11.40
N LEU A 92 9.22 15.24 11.31
CA LEU A 92 9.01 14.23 10.27
C LEU A 92 7.91 14.67 9.30
N PRO A 93 7.94 14.21 8.03
CA PRO A 93 6.84 14.45 7.11
C PRO A 93 5.56 13.75 7.60
N PHE A 94 4.40 14.24 7.17
CA PHE A 94 3.13 13.55 7.41
C PHE A 94 3.15 12.16 6.80
N LEU A 95 2.59 11.20 7.53
CA LEU A 95 2.62 9.81 7.13
C LEU A 95 1.70 9.56 5.94
N ASN A 96 2.25 8.93 4.91
CA ASN A 96 1.45 8.35 3.83
C ASN A 96 0.73 7.09 4.32
N ALA A 97 -0.53 6.94 3.93
CA ALA A 97 -1.26 5.70 4.13
C ALA A 97 -0.63 4.59 3.30
N TYR A 98 -0.44 3.41 3.90
CA TYR A 98 0.24 2.29 3.26
C TYR A 98 -0.49 1.79 2.00
N LEU A 99 -1.81 1.87 1.95
CA LEU A 99 -2.60 1.43 0.79
C LEU A 99 -2.77 2.52 -0.28
N ASP A 100 -2.32 3.75 -0.03
CA ASP A 100 -2.26 4.77 -1.07
C ASP A 100 -0.98 4.58 -1.89
N ALA A 101 -1.11 4.21 -3.16
CA ALA A 101 0.03 3.97 -4.03
C ALA A 101 0.48 5.21 -4.80
N ILE A 102 -0.29 6.30 -4.77
CA ILE A 102 0.00 7.51 -5.54
C ILE A 102 0.88 8.42 -4.69
N GLU A 103 2.11 8.65 -5.16
CA GLU A 103 3.11 9.53 -4.51
C GLU A 103 3.62 9.13 -3.12
N SER A 104 3.23 7.96 -2.59
CA SER A 104 3.63 7.56 -1.24
C SER A 104 5.13 7.36 -1.07
N ILE A 105 5.67 7.85 0.05
CA ILE A 105 7.07 7.79 0.44
C ILE A 105 7.13 7.27 1.88
N TYR A 106 7.84 6.15 2.07
CA TYR A 106 7.95 5.46 3.36
C TYR A 106 9.36 5.55 3.96
N SER A 107 10.18 6.51 3.53
CA SER A 107 11.52 6.75 4.08
C SER A 107 11.50 7.18 5.54
N HIS A 108 10.37 7.71 6.02
CA HIS A 108 10.14 8.13 7.41
C HIS A 108 8.94 7.39 8.04
N GLY A 109 8.70 6.16 7.58
CA GLY A 109 7.63 5.29 8.08
C GLY A 109 6.33 5.39 7.29
N ALA A 110 5.30 4.71 7.78
CA ALA A 110 4.03 4.52 7.07
C ALA A 110 2.86 4.44 8.06
N ASN A 111 1.66 4.74 7.58
CA ASN A 111 0.44 4.63 8.36
C ASN A 111 -0.47 3.51 7.84
N PHE A 112 -0.83 2.59 8.73
CA PHE A 112 -1.71 1.45 8.47
C PHE A 112 -3.09 1.64 9.09
N ALA A 113 -3.31 2.72 9.85
CA ALA A 113 -4.59 3.02 10.46
C ALA A 113 -5.69 3.12 9.38
N ALA A 114 -6.88 2.63 9.70
CA ALA A 114 -8.02 2.65 8.79
C ALA A 114 -9.31 2.97 9.56
N SER A 115 -10.11 3.90 9.04
CA SER A 115 -11.37 4.29 9.66
C SER A 115 -12.34 3.11 9.85
N GLY A 116 -12.99 3.04 11.01
CA GLY A 116 -13.88 1.93 11.39
C GLY A 116 -13.17 0.63 11.78
N SER A 117 -11.84 0.61 11.89
CA SER A 117 -11.09 -0.59 12.29
C SER A 117 -11.25 -0.92 13.76
N THR A 118 -11.34 -2.21 14.06
CA THR A 118 -11.36 -2.78 15.41
C THR A 118 -10.03 -3.44 15.77
N ILE A 119 -9.76 -3.57 17.07
CA ILE A 119 -8.69 -4.42 17.60
C ILE A 119 -9.02 -5.90 17.34
N GLN A 120 -10.29 -6.28 17.53
CA GLN A 120 -10.74 -7.63 17.23
C GLN A 120 -10.74 -7.88 15.72
N PRO A 121 -10.40 -9.10 15.26
CA PRO A 121 -10.50 -9.46 13.85
C PRO A 121 -11.93 -9.24 13.34
N ALA A 122 -12.04 -8.66 12.15
CA ALA A 122 -13.33 -8.43 11.53
C ALA A 122 -14.06 -9.78 11.28
N ASP A 123 -15.31 -9.87 11.70
CA ASP A 123 -16.20 -10.99 11.41
C ASP A 123 -17.41 -10.51 10.59
N SER A 124 -18.28 -11.47 10.19
CA SER A 124 -19.46 -11.14 9.41
C SER A 124 -20.44 -10.20 10.12
N LYS A 125 -20.46 -10.17 11.46
CA LYS A 125 -21.36 -9.30 12.21
C LYS A 125 -20.83 -7.86 12.21
N LEU A 126 -19.52 -7.69 12.46
CA LEU A 126 -18.85 -6.40 12.38
C LEU A 126 -18.98 -5.78 10.99
N VAL A 127 -18.63 -6.53 9.94
CA VAL A 127 -18.75 -6.07 8.55
C VAL A 127 -20.21 -5.79 8.19
N GLY A 128 -21.14 -6.65 8.61
CA GLY A 128 -22.57 -6.43 8.42
C GLY A 128 -23.13 -5.20 9.15
N ALA A 129 -22.46 -4.75 10.22
CA ALA A 129 -22.78 -3.52 10.94
C ALA A 129 -22.04 -2.28 10.40
N GLY A 130 -21.32 -2.41 9.28
CA GLY A 130 -20.61 -1.30 8.63
C GLY A 130 -19.21 -1.02 9.17
N PHE A 131 -18.65 -1.89 10.01
CA PHE A 131 -17.26 -1.77 10.48
C PHE A 131 -16.27 -2.28 9.42
N ASN A 132 -15.05 -1.76 9.49
CA ASN A 132 -14.07 -1.95 8.44
C ASN A 132 -13.41 -3.34 8.51
N PRO A 133 -13.26 -4.05 7.37
CA PRO A 133 -12.52 -5.33 7.34
C PRO A 133 -11.01 -5.20 7.59
N LEU A 134 -10.44 -3.98 7.58
CA LEU A 134 -9.02 -3.72 7.83
C LEU A 134 -8.69 -3.64 9.34
N SER A 135 -9.14 -4.64 10.11
CA SER A 135 -8.89 -4.74 11.56
C SER A 135 -7.39 -4.77 11.90
N LEU A 136 -7.05 -4.58 13.18
CA LEU A 136 -5.65 -4.46 13.62
C LEU A 136 -4.77 -5.65 13.17
N ASP A 137 -5.31 -6.87 13.13
CA ASP A 137 -4.57 -8.02 12.62
C ASP A 137 -4.24 -7.94 11.12
N ILE A 138 -5.09 -7.30 10.31
CA ILE A 138 -4.82 -7.00 8.91
C ILE A 138 -3.78 -5.89 8.78
N GLN A 139 -3.86 -4.84 9.60
CA GLN A 139 -2.85 -3.77 9.62
C GLN A 139 -1.45 -4.31 9.98
N LEU A 140 -1.36 -5.32 10.84
CA LEU A 140 -0.10 -6.02 11.10
C LEU A 140 0.44 -6.77 9.87
N LEU A 141 -0.42 -7.45 9.12
CA LEU A 141 -0.02 -8.14 7.89
C LEU A 141 0.50 -7.16 6.83
N GLN A 142 -0.11 -5.97 6.76
CA GLN A 142 0.34 -4.88 5.89
C GLN A 142 1.72 -4.36 6.32
N PHE A 143 1.95 -4.19 7.62
CA PHE A 143 3.27 -3.82 8.15
C PHE A 143 4.34 -4.89 7.86
N GLU A 144 4.01 -6.17 8.08
CA GLU A 144 4.89 -7.29 7.77
C GLU A 144 5.26 -7.29 6.28
N GLN A 145 4.29 -7.07 5.40
CA GLN A 145 4.54 -6.94 3.97
C GLN A 145 5.46 -5.76 3.63
N LEU A 146 5.22 -4.57 4.19
CA LEU A 146 6.08 -3.41 3.98
C LEU A 146 7.53 -3.73 4.36
N LYS A 147 7.72 -4.33 5.54
CA LYS A 147 9.04 -4.66 6.06
C LYS A 147 9.75 -5.72 5.23
N GLU A 148 9.07 -6.82 4.90
CA GLU A 148 9.64 -7.89 4.07
C GLU A 148 10.07 -7.37 2.71
N ARG A 149 9.18 -6.63 2.03
CA ARG A 149 9.45 -6.07 0.71
C ARG A 149 10.57 -5.05 0.75
N THR A 150 10.65 -4.24 1.81
CA THR A 150 11.78 -3.33 2.02
C THR A 150 13.09 -4.11 2.08
N ASN A 151 13.17 -5.15 2.91
CA ASN A 151 14.37 -5.98 3.03
C ASN A 151 14.77 -6.65 1.70
N GLU A 152 13.80 -7.16 0.95
CA GLU A 152 14.05 -7.76 -0.38
C GLU A 152 14.65 -6.76 -1.37
N LEU A 153 14.16 -5.52 -1.38
CA LEU A 153 14.61 -4.48 -2.30
C LEU A 153 16.01 -3.96 -1.95
N TYR A 154 16.33 -3.81 -0.66
CA TYR A 154 17.69 -3.49 -0.21
C TYR A 154 18.69 -4.61 -0.53
N GLY A 155 18.27 -5.87 -0.50
CA GLY A 155 19.09 -7.02 -0.89
C GLY A 155 19.39 -7.11 -2.39
N GLN A 156 18.67 -6.37 -3.24
CA GLN A 156 18.80 -6.37 -4.71
C GLN A 156 19.67 -5.21 -5.24
N ASP A 157 20.33 -4.43 -4.37
CA ASP A 157 21.23 -3.32 -4.70
C ASP A 157 20.59 -2.26 -5.63
N ILE A 158 19.27 -2.07 -5.51
CA ILE A 158 18.53 -1.08 -6.31
C ILE A 158 18.56 0.27 -5.56
N SER A 159 18.80 1.35 -6.29
CA SER A 159 18.68 2.77 -5.86
C SER A 159 17.23 3.14 -5.46
N ILE A 160 16.66 2.48 -4.45
CA ILE A 160 15.31 2.73 -3.89
C ILE A 160 15.41 3.40 -2.51
N THR A 161 16.62 3.77 -2.09
CA THR A 161 16.95 4.27 -0.74
C THR A 161 16.16 5.50 -0.31
N ASP A 162 15.66 6.29 -1.27
CA ASP A 162 15.03 7.57 -0.96
C ASP A 162 13.52 7.44 -0.69
N ARG A 163 12.91 6.29 -1.01
CA ARG A 163 11.46 6.05 -0.82
C ARG A 163 11.10 5.09 0.30
N LEU A 164 12.06 4.31 0.80
CA LEU A 164 11.82 3.29 1.84
C LEU A 164 12.77 3.49 3.00
N SER A 165 12.26 3.29 4.21
CA SER A 165 13.09 3.28 5.41
C SER A 165 14.20 2.24 5.30
N ARG A 166 15.38 2.53 5.84
CA ARG A 166 16.45 1.52 5.87
C ARG A 166 16.09 0.39 6.84
N PRO A 167 16.49 -0.86 6.57
CA PRO A 167 16.16 -2.00 7.43
C PRO A 167 16.49 -1.80 8.92
N GLU A 168 17.60 -1.13 9.23
CA GLU A 168 18.02 -0.83 10.60
C GLU A 168 17.09 0.16 11.34
N GLU A 169 16.34 0.99 10.61
CA GLU A 169 15.48 2.03 11.17
C GLU A 169 14.18 1.48 11.75
N PHE A 170 13.71 0.29 11.33
CA PHE A 170 12.56 -0.37 11.96
C PHE A 170 12.74 -0.54 13.48
N SER A 171 13.97 -0.78 13.94
CA SER A 171 14.27 -0.93 15.37
C SER A 171 14.35 0.38 16.15
N LYS A 172 14.44 1.50 15.45
CA LYS A 172 14.58 2.86 16.03
C LYS A 172 13.31 3.69 15.87
N ALA A 173 12.35 3.22 15.07
CA ALA A 173 11.11 3.91 14.78
C ALA A 173 10.15 3.98 15.98
N LEU A 174 9.27 4.96 15.95
CA LEU A 174 8.13 5.09 16.86
C LEU A 174 6.96 4.27 16.33
N TYR A 175 6.42 3.36 17.14
CA TYR A 175 5.23 2.59 16.82
C TYR A 175 4.03 3.17 17.55
N MET A 176 3.08 3.73 16.82
CA MET A 176 1.89 4.34 17.38
C MET A 176 0.69 3.41 17.28
N LEU A 177 -0.07 3.31 18.37
CA LEU A 177 -1.27 2.48 18.48
C LEU A 177 -2.42 3.33 19.04
N ASP A 178 -3.45 3.56 18.23
CA ASP A 178 -4.67 4.29 18.58
C ASP A 178 -5.90 3.51 18.07
N CYS A 179 -6.32 2.52 18.85
CA CYS A 179 -7.41 1.60 18.51
C CYS A 179 -8.29 1.30 19.74
N GLY A 180 -9.50 0.81 19.49
CA GLY A 180 -10.38 0.23 20.51
C GLY A 180 -11.68 0.99 20.72
N GLN A 181 -11.77 2.26 20.28
CA GLN A 181 -13.02 3.01 20.31
C GLN A 181 -14.12 2.31 19.51
N ASN A 182 -13.79 1.77 18.33
CA ASN A 182 -14.74 1.05 17.49
C ASN A 182 -15.22 -0.26 18.10
N ASP A 183 -14.37 -1.02 18.80
CA ASP A 183 -14.78 -2.24 19.51
C ASP A 183 -15.84 -1.92 20.58
N LEU A 184 -15.63 -0.84 21.34
CA LEU A 184 -16.58 -0.40 22.36
C LEU A 184 -17.84 0.19 21.74
N HIS A 185 -17.71 1.00 20.68
CA HIS A 185 -18.85 1.54 19.94
C HIS A 185 -19.74 0.40 19.46
N TYR A 186 -19.18 -0.57 18.74
CA TYR A 186 -19.91 -1.73 18.24
C TYR A 186 -20.63 -2.47 19.39
N GLY A 187 -19.92 -2.72 20.50
CA GLY A 187 -20.51 -3.35 21.68
C GLY A 187 -21.70 -2.56 22.25
N LEU A 188 -21.56 -1.24 22.41
CA LEU A 188 -22.59 -0.38 23.00
C LEU A 188 -23.84 -0.26 22.15
N VAL A 189 -23.72 -0.35 20.82
CA VAL A 189 -24.87 -0.29 19.89
C VAL A 189 -25.51 -1.65 19.63
N THR A 190 -24.84 -2.76 19.95
CA THR A 190 -25.33 -4.12 19.65
C THR A 190 -25.63 -4.98 20.87
N THR A 191 -25.14 -4.61 22.06
CA THR A 191 -25.22 -5.43 23.29
C THR A 191 -25.43 -4.57 24.54
N THR A 192 -25.50 -5.18 25.74
CA THR A 192 -25.57 -4.42 27.01
C THR A 192 -24.19 -3.97 27.48
N GLU A 193 -24.13 -2.91 28.29
CA GLU A 193 -22.88 -2.38 28.86
C GLU A 193 -22.08 -3.44 29.64
N GLU A 194 -22.75 -4.34 30.36
CA GLU A 194 -22.12 -5.46 31.06
C GLU A 194 -21.46 -6.44 30.08
N GLN A 195 -22.13 -6.72 28.95
CA GLN A 195 -21.56 -7.57 27.90
C GLN A 195 -20.36 -6.90 27.23
N VAL A 196 -20.40 -5.58 27.02
CA VAL A 196 -19.24 -4.83 26.53
C VAL A 196 -18.08 -4.91 27.52
N LYS A 197 -18.31 -4.62 28.81
CA LYS A 197 -17.28 -4.75 29.87
C LYS A 197 -16.71 -6.17 29.93
N ALA A 198 -17.55 -7.20 29.77
CA ALA A 198 -17.11 -8.59 29.73
C ALA A 198 -16.27 -8.95 28.50
N SER A 199 -16.39 -8.19 27.40
CA SER A 199 -15.58 -8.38 26.18
C SER A 199 -14.19 -7.74 26.24
N VAL A 200 -13.99 -6.73 27.11
CA VAL A 200 -12.72 -5.97 27.25
C VAL A 200 -11.49 -6.87 27.42
N PRO A 201 -11.49 -7.92 28.26
CA PRO A 201 -10.32 -8.79 28.40
C PRO A 201 -9.89 -9.45 27.07
N ASN A 202 -10.84 -9.82 26.22
CA ASN A 202 -10.56 -10.40 24.90
C ASN A 202 -9.95 -9.36 23.96
N ILE A 203 -10.51 -8.14 23.94
CA ILE A 203 -10.00 -7.02 23.14
C ILE A 203 -8.53 -6.72 23.53
N ILE A 204 -8.25 -6.58 24.82
CA ILE A 204 -6.89 -6.34 25.33
C ILE A 204 -5.93 -7.51 25.03
N SER A 205 -6.43 -8.75 25.04
CA SER A 205 -5.66 -9.92 24.63
C SER A 205 -5.24 -9.85 23.16
N GLN A 206 -6.15 -9.45 22.26
CA GLN A 206 -5.85 -9.30 20.84
C GLN A 206 -4.85 -8.16 20.58
N LEU A 207 -4.99 -7.02 21.26
CA LEU A 207 -3.98 -5.95 21.21
C LEU A 207 -2.62 -6.42 21.73
N THR A 208 -2.60 -7.26 22.77
CA THR A 208 -1.36 -7.87 23.29
C THR A 208 -0.67 -8.75 22.25
N VAL A 209 -1.43 -9.50 21.46
CA VAL A 209 -0.89 -10.31 20.36
C VAL A 209 -0.26 -9.40 19.30
N ALA A 210 -0.92 -8.29 18.96
CA ALA A 210 -0.39 -7.31 18.01
C ALA A 210 0.95 -6.71 18.46
N ILE A 211 1.03 -6.23 19.70
CA ILE A 211 2.26 -5.66 20.27
C ILE A 211 3.39 -6.68 20.25
N LYS A 212 3.13 -7.93 20.62
CA LYS A 212 4.13 -9.00 20.59
C LYS A 212 4.62 -9.30 19.17
N LYS A 213 3.73 -9.29 18.17
CA LYS A 213 4.12 -9.50 16.76
C LYS A 213 4.96 -8.35 16.23
N LEU A 214 4.61 -7.09 16.52
CA LEU A 214 5.44 -5.93 16.17
C LEU A 214 6.81 -6.03 16.83
N TYR A 215 6.86 -6.39 18.11
CA TYR A 215 8.09 -6.59 18.86
C TYR A 215 8.98 -7.69 18.25
N GLN A 216 8.40 -8.84 17.90
CA GLN A 216 9.09 -9.93 17.18
C GLN A 216 9.60 -9.45 15.82
N ASN A 217 8.88 -8.53 15.19
CA ASN A 217 9.29 -7.84 13.97
C ASN A 217 10.20 -6.62 14.21
N GLY A 218 10.86 -6.53 15.36
CA GLY A 218 11.91 -5.53 15.59
C GLY A 218 11.43 -4.20 16.16
N ALA A 219 10.12 -4.00 16.37
CA ALA A 219 9.64 -2.79 17.03
C ALA A 219 10.16 -2.69 18.47
N ARG A 220 10.61 -1.49 18.88
CA ARG A 220 11.19 -1.28 20.21
C ARG A 220 10.59 -0.11 20.99
N ILE A 221 9.94 0.84 20.34
CA ILE A 221 9.41 2.03 21.02
C ILE A 221 7.94 2.17 20.65
N PHE A 222 7.05 1.98 21.63
CA PHE A 222 5.61 1.97 21.45
C PHE A 222 4.99 3.16 22.18
N TRP A 223 4.14 3.91 21.49
CA TRP A 223 3.35 5.02 22.01
C TRP A 223 1.86 4.67 21.85
N MET A 224 1.24 4.26 22.94
CA MET A 224 -0.08 3.65 22.94
C MET A 224 -1.10 4.59 23.56
N HIS A 225 -2.04 5.06 22.76
CA HIS A 225 -3.18 5.81 23.25
C HIS A 225 -4.17 4.85 23.90
N ASN A 226 -4.74 5.27 25.02
CA ASN A 226 -5.96 4.67 25.54
C ASN A 226 -7.18 5.16 24.71
N THR A 227 -8.39 4.67 24.99
CA THR A 227 -9.59 5.15 24.27
C THR A 227 -10.12 6.44 24.87
N GLY A 228 -10.71 7.31 24.04
CA GLY A 228 -11.34 8.56 24.47
C GLY A 228 -12.64 8.36 25.28
N PRO A 229 -13.23 9.45 25.81
CA PRO A 229 -14.49 9.40 26.54
C PRO A 229 -15.66 9.15 25.60
N ILE A 230 -15.92 7.88 25.29
CA ILE A 230 -16.92 7.46 24.29
C ILE A 230 -18.34 7.94 24.63
N GLY A 231 -18.69 8.07 25.91
CA GLY A 231 -19.98 8.61 26.34
C GLY A 231 -20.16 10.09 26.05
N CYS A 232 -19.10 10.80 25.65
CA CYS A 232 -19.14 12.20 25.25
C CYS A 232 -19.23 12.41 23.74
N LEU A 233 -19.24 11.35 22.91
CA LEU A 233 -19.39 11.52 21.47
C LEU A 233 -20.78 12.11 21.16
N PRO A 234 -20.87 13.21 20.37
CA PRO A 234 -22.16 13.80 20.01
C PRO A 234 -23.13 12.80 19.41
N ILE A 235 -22.68 11.84 18.60
CA ILE A 235 -23.55 10.82 18.01
C ILE A 235 -24.34 10.04 19.07
N PHE A 236 -23.76 9.78 20.24
CA PHE A 236 -24.45 9.11 21.35
C PHE A 236 -25.29 10.09 22.15
N VAL A 237 -24.75 11.26 22.51
CA VAL A 237 -25.46 12.23 23.35
C VAL A 237 -26.70 12.80 22.64
N ILE A 238 -26.63 13.01 21.32
CA ILE A 238 -27.74 13.56 20.52
C ILE A 238 -28.79 12.46 20.24
N ASN A 239 -28.37 11.29 19.76
CA ASN A 239 -29.32 10.24 19.35
C ASN A 239 -29.85 9.42 20.53
N SER A 240 -29.16 9.43 21.66
CA SER A 240 -29.53 8.70 22.88
C SER A 240 -29.17 9.53 24.13
N PRO A 241 -29.87 10.67 24.37
CA PRO A 241 -29.57 11.55 25.49
C PRO A 241 -29.54 10.79 26.82
N PRO A 242 -28.60 11.14 27.73
CA PRO A 242 -28.47 10.43 29.00
C PRO A 242 -29.74 10.53 29.83
N LYS A 243 -30.21 9.39 30.35
CA LYS A 243 -31.32 9.32 31.30
C LYS A 243 -30.98 10.07 32.60
N PRO A 244 -31.97 10.54 33.38
CA PRO A 244 -31.72 11.14 34.69
C PRO A 244 -30.83 10.25 35.56
N GLY A 245 -29.75 10.81 36.10
CA GLY A 245 -28.75 10.08 36.90
C GLY A 245 -27.65 9.37 36.09
N ASN A 246 -27.74 9.32 34.76
CA ASN A 246 -26.71 8.76 33.87
C ASN A 246 -25.97 9.84 33.04
N ALA A 247 -26.15 11.12 33.38
CA ALA A 247 -25.33 12.20 32.88
C ALA A 247 -24.21 12.49 33.89
N ASP A 248 -22.97 12.62 33.42
CA ASP A 248 -21.88 13.14 34.25
C ASP A 248 -21.89 14.68 34.31
N GLN A 249 -20.91 15.29 34.99
CA GLN A 249 -20.85 16.74 35.17
C GLN A 249 -20.64 17.51 33.86
N ALA A 250 -20.07 16.87 32.84
CA ALA A 250 -19.89 17.45 31.51
C ALA A 250 -21.14 17.25 30.61
N GLY A 251 -22.13 16.47 31.06
CA GLY A 251 -23.31 16.10 30.29
C GLY A 251 -23.13 14.86 29.42
N CYS A 252 -22.02 14.13 29.59
CA CYS A 252 -21.76 12.89 28.86
C CYS A 252 -22.55 11.72 29.44
N ILE A 253 -22.77 10.67 28.64
CA ILE A 253 -23.36 9.42 29.11
C ILE A 253 -22.37 8.72 30.04
N LYS A 254 -22.64 8.79 31.36
CA LYS A 254 -21.75 8.32 32.41
C LYS A 254 -21.41 6.84 32.24
N SER A 255 -22.43 6.00 32.05
CA SER A 255 -22.25 4.55 31.93
C SER A 255 -21.37 4.14 30.74
N TYR A 256 -21.43 4.87 29.62
CA TYR A 256 -20.57 4.63 28.46
C TYR A 256 -19.12 5.05 28.75
N ASN A 257 -18.93 6.17 29.46
CA ASN A 257 -17.61 6.58 29.94
C ASN A 257 -17.01 5.57 30.93
N GLU A 258 -17.82 4.91 31.77
CA GLU A 258 -17.35 3.83 32.65
C GLU A 258 -16.85 2.61 31.85
N VAL A 259 -17.46 2.29 30.71
CA VAL A 259 -16.98 1.23 29.80
C VAL A 259 -15.61 1.59 29.21
N ALA A 260 -15.44 2.83 28.73
CA ALA A 260 -14.15 3.33 28.23
C ALA A 260 -13.07 3.32 29.33
N GLN A 261 -13.41 3.74 30.54
CA GLN A 261 -12.50 3.73 31.70
C GLN A 261 -12.07 2.30 32.09
N GLU A 262 -12.97 1.32 32.03
CA GLU A 262 -12.63 -0.08 32.29
C GLU A 262 -11.66 -0.64 31.24
N PHE A 263 -11.88 -0.33 29.96
CA PHE A 263 -10.91 -0.64 28.89
C PHE A 263 -9.55 -0.01 29.16
N ASN A 264 -9.52 1.29 29.49
CA ASN A 264 -8.29 2.05 29.75
C ASN A 264 -7.51 1.50 30.94
N LYS A 265 -8.21 1.12 32.01
CA LYS A 265 -7.62 0.48 33.18
C LYS A 265 -6.95 -0.85 32.82
N GLN A 266 -7.65 -1.75 32.13
CA GLN A 266 -7.09 -3.04 31.74
C GLN A 266 -5.93 -2.90 30.73
N LEU A 267 -6.00 -1.91 29.83
CA LEU A 267 -4.90 -1.57 28.94
C LEU A 267 -3.65 -1.15 29.74
N LYS A 268 -3.79 -0.22 30.69
CA LYS A 268 -2.67 0.25 31.52
C LYS A 268 -2.02 -0.87 32.33
N ASP A 269 -2.84 -1.74 32.92
CA ASP A 269 -2.36 -2.93 33.65
C ASP A 269 -1.60 -3.88 32.71
N ARG A 270 -2.14 -4.10 31.51
CA ARG A 270 -1.49 -4.95 30.50
C ARG A 270 -0.18 -4.37 29.99
N VAL A 271 -0.10 -3.07 29.76
CA VAL A 271 1.13 -2.37 29.38
C VAL A 271 2.20 -2.55 30.45
N SER A 272 1.83 -2.41 31.74
CA SER A 272 2.74 -2.65 32.86
C SER A 272 3.28 -4.08 32.88
N GLN A 273 2.43 -5.07 32.62
CA GLN A 273 2.84 -6.48 32.50
C GLN A 273 3.75 -6.73 31.29
N LEU A 274 3.52 -6.03 30.18
CA LEU A 274 4.34 -6.18 28.97
C LEU A 274 5.73 -5.57 29.14
N ARG A 275 5.87 -4.45 29.85
CA ARG A 275 7.19 -3.89 30.21
C ARG A 275 8.07 -4.89 30.96
N ALA A 276 7.49 -5.70 31.84
CA ALA A 276 8.22 -6.75 32.57
C ALA A 276 8.63 -7.94 31.69
N LYS A 277 8.02 -8.11 30.51
CA LYS A 277 8.25 -9.25 29.60
C LYS A 277 9.08 -8.87 28.36
N LEU A 278 8.96 -7.64 27.89
CA LEU A 278 9.61 -7.13 26.68
C LEU A 278 10.75 -6.18 27.09
N LEU A 279 11.84 -6.76 27.62
CA LEU A 279 12.86 -6.01 28.37
C LEU A 279 13.65 -4.99 27.55
N ASP A 280 13.76 -5.17 26.23
CA ASP A 280 14.39 -4.25 25.29
C ASP A 280 13.37 -3.32 24.60
N ALA A 281 12.08 -3.39 24.95
CA ALA A 281 11.05 -2.51 24.43
C ALA A 281 10.65 -1.42 25.44
N ARG A 282 10.46 -0.20 24.94
CA ARG A 282 9.86 0.92 25.67
C ARG A 282 8.40 1.00 25.29
N LEU A 283 7.52 0.75 26.25
CA LEU A 283 6.08 0.85 26.07
C LEU A 283 5.61 2.08 26.84
N ILE A 284 5.15 3.11 26.15
CA ILE A 284 4.59 4.34 26.73
C ILE A 284 3.07 4.27 26.60
N TYR A 285 2.37 4.31 27.73
CA TYR A 285 0.91 4.44 27.80
C TYR A 285 0.57 5.93 27.83
N VAL A 286 -0.44 6.35 27.08
CA VAL A 286 -0.80 7.76 26.91
C VAL A 286 -2.29 7.94 27.19
N ASP A 287 -2.60 8.78 28.16
CA ASP A 287 -3.95 9.01 28.65
C ASP A 287 -4.69 10.06 27.79
N ILE A 288 -5.04 9.68 26.56
CA ILE A 288 -5.85 10.49 25.64
C ILE A 288 -7.26 10.74 26.20
N TYR A 289 -7.78 9.82 27.02
CA TYR A 289 -9.07 9.99 27.71
C TYR A 289 -9.09 11.28 28.52
N SER A 290 -8.12 11.45 29.41
CA SER A 290 -8.05 12.63 30.28
C SER A 290 -7.85 13.92 29.47
N ALA A 291 -7.02 13.89 28.42
CA ALA A 291 -6.86 15.03 27.51
C ALA A 291 -8.21 15.40 26.86
N LYS A 292 -8.85 14.45 26.16
CA LYS A 292 -10.14 14.66 25.47
C LYS A 292 -11.25 15.09 26.43
N TYR A 293 -11.37 14.44 27.59
CA TYR A 293 -12.40 14.77 28.60
C TYR A 293 -12.21 16.17 29.18
N SER A 294 -10.96 16.58 29.44
CA SER A 294 -10.68 17.94 29.93
C SER A 294 -11.05 19.01 28.90
N LEU A 295 -10.80 18.77 27.60
CA LEU A 295 -11.26 19.67 26.54
C LEU A 295 -12.78 19.80 26.51
N ILE A 296 -13.50 18.68 26.61
CA ILE A 296 -14.97 18.63 26.58
C ILE A 296 -15.57 19.37 27.79
N SER A 297 -15.12 19.01 29.00
CA SER A 297 -15.63 19.59 30.25
C SER A 297 -15.30 21.08 30.40
N GLU A 298 -14.26 21.57 29.72
CA GLU A 298 -13.84 22.96 29.74
C GLU A 298 -13.97 23.66 28.38
N ALA A 299 -14.82 23.16 27.48
CA ALA A 299 -14.91 23.61 26.08
C ALA A 299 -14.95 25.14 25.93
N ASN A 300 -15.86 25.79 26.68
CA ASN A 300 -16.04 27.23 26.66
C ASN A 300 -14.79 28.00 27.13
N LYS A 301 -14.01 27.45 28.08
CA LYS A 301 -12.77 28.10 28.56
C LYS A 301 -11.69 28.13 27.49
N HIS A 302 -11.67 27.12 26.62
CA HIS A 302 -10.70 26.99 25.53
C HIS A 302 -11.23 27.57 24.21
N GLY A 303 -12.36 28.28 24.24
CA GLY A 303 -12.92 28.99 23.08
C GLY A 303 -13.73 28.13 22.11
N PHE A 304 -14.09 26.89 22.50
CA PHE A 304 -14.98 26.02 21.75
C PHE A 304 -16.45 26.25 22.13
N VAL A 305 -17.34 26.22 21.14
CA VAL A 305 -18.79 26.29 21.32
C VAL A 305 -19.35 24.89 21.55
N GLY A 306 -20.23 24.75 22.54
CA GLY A 306 -21.07 23.57 22.79
C GLY A 306 -20.36 22.20 22.68
N PRO A 307 -20.01 21.52 23.79
CA PRO A 307 -19.20 20.30 23.76
C PRO A 307 -19.78 19.13 22.94
N PHE A 308 -21.08 19.16 22.66
CA PHE A 308 -21.81 18.13 21.93
C PHE A 308 -22.36 18.60 20.57
N MET A 309 -21.91 19.74 20.05
CA MET A 309 -22.25 20.18 18.70
C MET A 309 -21.20 19.69 17.70
N ASN A 310 -21.63 19.09 16.59
CA ASN A 310 -20.78 18.75 15.46
C ASN A 310 -20.81 19.85 14.41
N CYS A 311 -19.64 20.21 13.87
CA CYS A 311 -19.53 21.26 12.86
C CYS A 311 -20.12 20.86 11.50
N CYS A 312 -19.93 19.61 11.08
CA CYS A 312 -20.34 19.09 9.79
C CYS A 312 -21.48 18.09 9.92
N GLY A 313 -22.39 18.10 8.95
CA GLY A 313 -23.49 17.12 8.88
C GLY A 313 -24.71 17.50 9.73
N GLN A 314 -24.83 18.76 10.13
CA GLN A 314 -26.02 19.26 10.81
C GLN A 314 -26.82 20.20 9.90
N TYR A 315 -28.10 19.89 9.68
CA TYR A 315 -29.05 20.76 8.99
C TYR A 315 -30.29 20.99 9.88
N GLY A 316 -30.29 22.10 10.63
CA GLY A 316 -31.32 22.36 11.64
C GLY A 316 -31.34 21.26 12.71
N TYR A 317 -32.48 20.56 12.82
CA TYR A 317 -32.65 19.41 13.74
C TYR A 317 -32.34 18.05 13.10
N TYR A 318 -31.93 18.01 11.83
CA TYR A 318 -31.66 16.77 11.10
C TYR A 318 -30.16 16.50 11.00
N HIS A 319 -29.77 15.25 11.28
CA HIS A 319 -28.44 14.75 11.00
C HIS A 319 -28.36 14.28 9.55
N VAL A 320 -27.42 14.84 8.79
CA VAL A 320 -27.08 14.43 7.42
C VAL A 320 -25.63 14.00 7.43
N GLU A 321 -25.28 12.90 6.76
CA GLU A 321 -23.88 12.48 6.70
C GLU A 321 -23.00 13.61 6.11
N CYS A 322 -21.92 13.95 6.81
CA CYS A 322 -21.03 15.04 6.44
C CYS A 322 -20.52 14.88 5.00
N GLY A 323 -20.67 15.91 4.18
CA GLY A 323 -20.19 15.91 2.79
C GLY A 323 -21.05 15.09 1.83
N LYS A 324 -22.21 14.58 2.25
CA LYS A 324 -23.14 13.85 1.39
C LYS A 324 -24.50 14.52 1.28
N ALA A 325 -25.16 14.25 0.16
CA ALA A 325 -26.55 14.59 -0.04
C ALA A 325 -27.46 13.51 0.59
N SER A 326 -28.52 13.93 1.24
CA SER A 326 -29.58 13.07 1.76
C SER A 326 -30.95 13.69 1.47
N VAL A 327 -31.97 12.86 1.29
CA VAL A 327 -33.34 13.33 1.09
C VAL A 327 -34.05 13.41 2.43
N VAL A 328 -34.37 14.61 2.87
CA VAL A 328 -35.12 14.88 4.10
C VAL A 328 -36.45 15.55 3.71
N ASN A 329 -37.57 14.94 4.09
CA ASN A 329 -38.93 15.39 3.73
C ASN A 329 -39.13 15.66 2.22
N GLY A 330 -38.53 14.81 1.36
CA GLY A 330 -38.64 14.93 -0.09
C GLY A 330 -37.75 16.01 -0.73
N THR A 331 -36.94 16.72 0.07
CA THR A 331 -35.95 17.70 -0.42
C THR A 331 -34.54 17.13 -0.27
N GLU A 332 -33.72 17.27 -1.30
CA GLU A 332 -32.29 16.93 -1.22
C GLU A 332 -31.55 18.00 -0.42
N ILE A 333 -30.84 17.57 0.63
CA ILE A 333 -30.08 18.42 1.53
C ILE A 333 -28.64 17.90 1.57
N PHE A 334 -27.68 18.81 1.41
CA PHE A 334 -26.26 18.49 1.56
C PHE A 334 -25.84 18.71 3.01
N GLY A 335 -25.08 17.78 3.61
CA GLY A 335 -24.50 17.94 4.94
C GLY A 335 -23.28 18.87 4.89
N PRO A 336 -23.43 20.18 5.17
CA PRO A 336 -22.36 21.14 4.98
C PRO A 336 -21.46 21.20 6.22
N SER A 337 -20.29 21.83 6.09
CA SER A 337 -19.50 22.26 7.24
C SER A 337 -20.07 23.54 7.84
N CYS A 338 -19.81 23.75 9.13
CA CYS A 338 -20.11 25.01 9.81
C CYS A 338 -19.16 26.12 9.34
N SER A 339 -19.52 27.38 9.59
CA SER A 339 -18.74 28.54 9.11
C SER A 339 -17.35 28.68 9.74
N ASP A 340 -17.16 28.15 10.95
CA ASP A 340 -15.88 28.20 11.67
C ASP A 340 -15.61 26.86 12.41
N PRO A 341 -14.94 25.91 11.74
CA PRO A 341 -14.56 24.63 12.35
C PRO A 341 -13.66 24.79 13.57
N SER A 342 -12.89 25.89 13.67
CA SER A 342 -11.97 26.13 14.80
C SER A 342 -12.66 26.33 16.15
N LYS A 343 -13.99 26.57 16.12
CA LYS A 343 -14.83 26.72 17.32
C LYS A 343 -15.47 25.42 17.78
N HIS A 344 -15.36 24.32 17.03
CA HIS A 344 -16.06 23.08 17.38
C HIS A 344 -15.07 22.00 17.82
N ILE A 345 -15.44 21.21 18.83
CA ILE A 345 -14.64 20.05 19.23
C ILE A 345 -14.83 18.92 18.22
N SER A 346 -16.10 18.60 17.94
CA SER A 346 -16.44 17.53 17.01
C SER A 346 -16.65 18.04 15.60
N TRP A 347 -16.06 17.34 14.64
CA TRP A 347 -16.26 17.56 13.23
C TRP A 347 -17.60 16.98 12.77
N ASP A 348 -17.81 15.67 12.86
CA ASP A 348 -18.95 14.96 12.26
C ASP A 348 -19.82 14.19 13.27
N GLY A 349 -19.62 14.46 14.57
CA GLY A 349 -20.31 13.78 15.67
C GLY A 349 -19.55 12.60 16.25
N ILE A 350 -18.44 12.19 15.64
CA ILE A 350 -17.52 11.17 16.16
C ILE A 350 -16.10 11.71 16.21
N HIS A 351 -15.64 12.28 15.10
CA HIS A 351 -14.25 12.71 14.94
C HIS A 351 -14.06 14.15 15.38
N TYR A 352 -12.81 14.51 15.67
CA TYR A 352 -12.44 15.83 16.18
C TYR A 352 -12.06 16.75 15.01
N THR A 353 -12.31 18.04 15.19
CA THR A 353 -11.81 19.06 14.27
C THR A 353 -10.28 19.16 14.36
N GLU A 354 -9.64 19.77 13.37
CA GLU A 354 -8.21 20.06 13.43
C GLU A 354 -7.83 20.85 14.69
N ALA A 355 -8.63 21.86 15.04
CA ALA A 355 -8.38 22.69 16.22
C ALA A 355 -8.42 21.87 17.51
N ALA A 356 -9.36 20.95 17.64
CA ALA A 356 -9.45 20.05 18.77
C ALA A 356 -8.32 19.01 18.78
N ASN A 357 -7.97 18.44 17.62
CA ASN A 357 -6.81 17.54 17.47
C ASN A 357 -5.50 18.22 17.88
N HIS A 358 -5.30 19.47 17.47
CA HIS A 358 -4.13 20.27 17.85
C HIS A 358 -4.07 20.48 19.36
N TRP A 359 -5.19 20.85 19.99
CA TRP A 359 -5.25 21.05 21.44
C TRP A 359 -4.92 19.75 22.20
N VAL A 360 -5.52 18.63 21.79
CA VAL A 360 -5.27 17.32 22.40
C VAL A 360 -3.83 16.87 22.19
N ALA A 361 -3.26 17.04 21.00
CA ALA A 361 -1.86 16.73 20.72
C ALA A 361 -0.94 17.51 21.69
N ASN A 362 -1.10 18.83 21.79
CA ASN A 362 -0.28 19.66 22.69
C ASN A 362 -0.36 19.24 24.16
N LYS A 363 -1.46 18.63 24.61
CA LYS A 363 -1.60 18.10 25.97
C LYS A 363 -0.85 16.80 26.24
N ILE A 364 -0.50 16.04 25.21
CA ILE A 364 0.17 14.75 25.37
C ILE A 364 1.66 14.77 25.00
N LEU A 365 2.11 15.76 24.20
CA LEU A 365 3.48 15.80 23.66
C LEU A 365 4.57 15.96 24.75
N ASP A 366 4.27 16.68 25.84
CA ASP A 366 5.20 16.88 26.95
C ASP A 366 5.36 15.67 27.87
N GLY A 367 4.54 14.63 27.67
CA GLY A 367 4.57 13.41 28.46
C GLY A 367 3.86 13.49 29.82
N SER A 368 3.25 14.62 30.18
CA SER A 368 2.55 14.80 31.47
C SER A 368 1.38 13.83 31.64
N LEU A 369 0.74 13.45 30.54
CA LEU A 369 -0.31 12.43 30.46
C LEU A 369 0.19 11.06 29.99
N SER A 370 1.50 10.82 30.08
CA SER A 370 2.09 9.53 29.74
C SER A 370 2.55 8.77 30.99
N ASP A 371 2.54 7.45 30.91
CA ASP A 371 3.16 6.56 31.87
C ASP A 371 4.17 5.68 31.11
N PRO A 372 5.48 5.70 31.45
CA PRO A 372 6.12 6.67 32.34
C PRO A 372 5.99 8.10 31.77
N PRO A 373 6.09 9.17 32.60
CA PRO A 373 5.91 10.54 32.16
C PRO A 373 7.11 11.04 31.35
N VAL A 374 7.15 10.68 30.07
CA VAL A 374 8.25 10.99 29.15
C VAL A 374 7.74 11.78 27.94
N PRO A 375 8.38 12.92 27.60
CA PRO A 375 8.03 13.65 26.38
C PRO A 375 8.24 12.79 25.14
N ILE A 376 7.42 13.01 24.11
CA ILE A 376 7.56 12.27 22.84
C ILE A 376 8.93 12.51 22.18
N THR A 377 9.55 13.67 22.42
CA THR A 377 10.87 14.05 21.89
C THR A 377 12.05 13.41 22.65
N ARG A 378 11.81 12.75 23.80
CA ARG A 378 12.86 12.15 24.64
C ARG A 378 12.53 10.71 25.07
N PRO A 379 12.60 9.73 24.15
CA PRO A 379 12.32 8.34 24.51
C PRO A 379 13.39 7.67 25.40
N LYS A 380 14.59 8.25 25.55
CA LYS A 380 15.74 7.64 26.25
C LYS A 380 16.05 8.26 27.63
N GLU A 381 15.19 8.12 28.63
CA GLU A 381 15.62 8.29 30.04
C GLU A 381 15.31 7.05 30.86
N SER A 382 16.07 5.98 30.60
CA SER A 382 16.47 5.00 31.61
C SER A 382 17.59 4.14 31.01
N GLN A 383 18.80 4.38 31.52
CA GLN A 383 20.12 3.85 31.12
C GLN A 383 20.84 4.53 29.93
N PRO A 384 22.10 4.98 30.12
CA PRO A 384 22.91 5.53 29.06
C PRO A 384 23.30 4.43 28.07
N ASP A 385 23.08 4.71 26.79
CA ASP A 385 23.60 3.93 25.68
C ASP A 385 25.15 4.01 25.69
N PRO A 386 25.88 2.91 25.90
CA PRO A 386 27.35 2.94 25.91
C PRO A 386 27.94 3.30 24.55
N SER A 387 27.17 3.22 23.45
CA SER A 387 27.63 3.65 22.12
C SER A 387 27.69 5.17 21.95
N CYS A 388 27.01 5.93 22.81
CA CYS A 388 27.06 7.40 22.83
C CYS A 388 28.11 7.95 23.81
N GLN A 389 28.87 7.10 24.51
CA GLN A 389 30.02 7.53 25.28
C GLN A 389 31.27 7.52 24.38
N LEU A 390 31.74 8.72 24.01
CA LEU A 390 33.12 8.87 23.56
C LEU A 390 34.03 8.18 24.59
N PRO A 391 34.93 7.26 24.18
CA PRO A 391 35.78 6.58 25.13
C PRO A 391 36.62 7.63 25.87
N LYS A 392 36.39 7.77 27.18
CA LYS A 392 37.12 8.70 28.08
C LYS A 392 38.65 8.55 27.97
N ASN A 393 39.14 7.45 27.41
CA ASN A 393 40.55 7.15 27.19
C ASN A 393 41.17 7.78 25.93
N LYS A 394 40.42 8.51 25.09
CA LYS A 394 41.00 9.28 23.96
C LYS A 394 41.19 10.78 24.25
N LEU A 395 40.56 11.32 25.29
CA LEU A 395 40.75 12.73 25.67
C LEU A 395 42.01 12.96 26.52
N ILE A 396 42.45 11.95 27.28
CA ILE A 396 43.67 12.04 28.11
C ILE A 396 44.95 12.04 27.27
N LEU A 397 44.92 11.46 26.06
CA LEU A 397 46.10 11.40 25.18
C LEU A 397 46.39 12.74 24.47
N LEU A 398 45.42 13.65 24.37
CA LEU A 398 45.65 14.97 23.76
C LEU A 398 46.20 16.00 24.76
N CYS A 399 45.92 15.88 26.06
CA CYS A 399 46.49 16.79 27.06
C CYS A 399 47.95 16.46 27.42
N CYS A 400 48.39 15.20 27.32
CA CYS A 400 49.77 14.81 27.61
C CYS A 400 50.77 15.03 26.44
N LEU A 401 50.32 15.55 25.29
CA LEU A 401 51.20 15.83 24.14
C LEU A 401 51.48 17.33 23.93
N THR A 402 51.12 18.18 24.89
CA THR A 402 51.40 19.63 24.82
C THR A 402 52.53 20.09 25.75
N GLU A 403 53.12 19.18 26.53
CA GLU A 403 54.33 19.45 27.31
C GLU A 403 55.42 18.49 26.86
N HIS A 404 56.46 19.05 26.24
CA HIS A 404 57.63 18.38 25.66
C HIS A 404 57.42 17.67 24.32
N THR A 405 57.74 18.36 23.22
CA THR A 405 58.87 17.96 22.35
C THR A 405 59.12 19.01 21.26
N SER A 406 60.40 19.33 21.10
CA SER A 406 60.93 20.33 20.16
C SER A 406 60.81 19.86 18.71
N THR A 407 60.83 20.83 17.79
CA THR A 407 60.76 20.71 16.33
C THR A 407 61.88 19.84 15.74
N SER A 408 61.71 18.51 15.74
CA SER A 408 62.35 17.57 14.82
C SER A 408 61.99 16.13 15.24
N ASN A 409 60.97 15.52 14.61
CA ASN A 409 60.80 14.06 14.42
C ASN A 409 59.34 13.64 14.12
N LEU A 410 58.71 14.23 13.10
CA LEU A 410 57.38 13.81 12.63
C LEU A 410 57.41 13.08 11.28
N LEU A 411 58.54 12.44 10.95
CA LEU A 411 58.74 11.69 9.71
C LEU A 411 59.00 10.18 9.90
N ALA A 412 58.79 9.64 11.10
CA ALA A 412 59.05 8.21 11.38
C ALA A 412 57.87 7.43 11.99
N PHE A 413 56.63 7.95 11.92
CA PHE A 413 55.47 7.28 12.52
C PHE A 413 54.55 6.53 11.53
N PHE A 414 54.77 6.65 10.22
CA PHE A 414 53.97 5.94 9.20
C PHE A 414 54.64 4.72 8.55
N ALA A 415 55.67 4.15 9.17
CA ALA A 415 56.33 2.95 8.67
C ALA A 415 56.62 1.94 9.77
N ARG A 416 55.59 1.19 10.22
CA ARG A 416 55.70 -0.21 10.72
C ARG A 416 54.38 -0.73 11.32
N LYS A 417 53.71 -1.64 10.58
CA LYS A 417 53.02 -2.87 11.07
C LYS A 417 52.40 -3.60 9.86
N ARG A 418 53.14 -4.54 9.25
CA ARG A 418 52.94 -6.02 9.27
C ARG A 418 51.47 -6.44 9.07
N LEU A 419 51.10 -6.94 7.87
CA LEU A 419 51.19 -8.33 7.40
C LEU A 419 50.27 -9.31 8.16
N LEU A 420 49.10 -9.58 7.57
CA LEU A 420 48.37 -10.84 7.67
C LEU A 420 47.77 -11.13 6.28
N GLN A 421 48.28 -12.17 5.63
CA GLN A 421 47.82 -12.69 4.34
C GLN A 421 46.61 -13.61 4.55
N LEU A 422 45.61 -13.50 3.67
CA LEU A 422 44.74 -14.61 3.22
C LEU A 422 44.47 -14.41 1.72
N PRO A 423 44.49 -15.47 0.87
CA PRO A 423 44.67 -15.31 -0.57
C PRO A 423 43.35 -15.29 -1.37
N GLY A 424 43.37 -14.55 -2.47
CA GLY A 424 42.55 -14.83 -3.66
C GLY A 424 41.38 -13.88 -3.90
N ARG A 425 41.64 -12.78 -4.64
CA ARG A 425 40.84 -12.30 -5.79
C ARG A 425 41.43 -10.99 -6.31
N THR A 426 41.78 -11.01 -7.60
CA THR A 426 42.30 -9.89 -8.38
C THR A 426 41.26 -8.78 -8.51
N LEU A 427 41.61 -7.54 -8.12
CA LEU A 427 40.83 -6.34 -8.43
C LEU A 427 41.75 -5.36 -9.18
N ILE A 428 41.30 -4.98 -10.38
CA ILE A 428 41.94 -4.00 -11.26
C ILE A 428 41.59 -2.59 -10.74
N LEU A 429 42.61 -1.80 -10.42
CA LEU A 429 42.50 -0.41 -9.99
C LEU A 429 42.74 0.50 -11.20
N VAL A 430 41.74 1.31 -11.58
CA VAL A 430 41.89 2.44 -12.50
C VAL A 430 42.15 3.69 -11.66
N GLN A 431 43.27 4.35 -11.93
CA GLN A 431 43.74 5.55 -11.27
C GLN A 431 43.32 6.77 -12.10
N THR A 432 42.62 7.73 -11.50
CA THR A 432 42.51 9.10 -12.03
C THR A 432 42.78 10.09 -10.90
N SER A 433 43.89 10.82 -11.02
CA SER A 433 44.25 11.95 -10.19
C SER A 433 43.69 13.25 -10.79
N ILE A 434 43.17 14.13 -9.95
CA ILE A 434 42.87 15.53 -10.29
C ILE A 434 43.58 16.39 -9.25
N SER A 435 44.42 17.31 -9.73
CA SER A 435 45.03 18.40 -8.98
C SER A 435 44.32 19.69 -9.38
N MET A 436 44.02 20.54 -8.38
CA MET A 436 43.56 21.92 -8.55
C MET A 436 44.71 22.86 -8.21
N ASP A 437 44.85 23.94 -8.99
CA ASP A 437 45.33 25.24 -8.52
C ASP A 437 44.78 26.34 -9.44
N GLY A 438 44.43 27.50 -8.86
CA GLY A 438 43.81 28.62 -9.55
C GLY A 438 44.61 29.92 -9.43
N ALA A 439 44.44 30.81 -10.42
CA ALA A 439 44.41 32.29 -10.31
C ALA A 439 44.23 32.94 -11.70
N ARG A 440 43.46 34.04 -11.76
CA ARG A 440 43.25 34.97 -12.92
C ARG A 440 44.41 36.01 -13.01
N PRO A 441 44.46 37.04 -13.90
CA PRO A 441 43.64 37.41 -15.08
C PRO A 441 44.46 37.81 -16.35
N GLY A 442 43.83 38.04 -17.51
CA GLY A 442 44.52 38.71 -18.64
C GLY A 442 43.79 38.69 -20.00
N ILE A 443 43.84 39.82 -20.69
CA ILE A 443 43.04 40.24 -21.85
C ILE A 443 43.73 39.93 -23.21
N ARG A 444 42.91 39.75 -24.27
CA ARG A 444 43.13 40.01 -25.72
C ARG A 444 43.80 38.99 -26.69
N ILE A 445 42.97 38.61 -27.67
CA ILE A 445 43.10 38.80 -29.14
C ILE A 445 44.28 38.16 -29.92
N SER A 446 43.86 37.28 -30.85
CA SER A 446 44.25 37.15 -32.28
C SER A 446 45.17 36.03 -32.78
N ARG A 447 44.67 35.45 -33.89
CA ARG A 447 45.32 35.10 -35.16
C ARG A 447 46.56 34.18 -35.12
N ARG A 448 46.27 32.90 -35.39
CA ARG A 448 46.51 32.20 -36.68
C ARG A 448 47.72 32.73 -37.48
N TRP A 449 48.68 31.85 -37.82
CA TRP A 449 49.04 31.42 -39.19
C TRP A 449 50.45 30.77 -39.26
N LYS A 450 50.57 29.89 -40.27
CA LYS A 450 51.75 29.27 -40.91
C LYS A 450 52.14 27.88 -40.38
N THR A 451 51.87 26.77 -41.09
CA THR A 451 52.39 26.28 -42.41
C THR A 451 53.92 26.18 -42.39
N ALA A 452 54.60 25.11 -42.82
CA ALA A 452 54.27 24.06 -43.78
C ALA A 452 55.24 22.88 -43.68
N SER A 453 54.82 21.74 -44.26
CA SER A 453 55.58 20.79 -45.11
C SER A 453 56.83 20.10 -44.55
N ALA A 454 57.21 18.88 -44.95
CA ALA A 454 56.65 17.76 -45.68
C ALA A 454 57.80 16.74 -45.76
N TRP A 455 57.53 15.44 -45.66
CA TRP A 455 58.18 14.45 -46.54
C TRP A 455 57.44 13.11 -46.47
N ALA A 456 57.25 12.53 -47.64
CA ALA A 456 56.40 11.39 -47.93
C ALA A 456 57.13 10.04 -47.78
N SER A 457 56.39 8.95 -47.55
CA SER A 457 56.28 7.84 -48.52
C SER A 457 55.74 6.55 -47.89
N ARG A 458 54.54 6.17 -48.35
CA ARG A 458 54.07 4.83 -48.74
C ARG A 458 54.38 3.62 -47.83
N LYS A 459 53.38 3.24 -47.02
CA LYS A 459 52.86 1.85 -46.92
C LYS A 459 51.34 1.88 -46.67
N ASN A 460 50.60 2.40 -47.66
CA ASN A 460 49.14 2.44 -47.68
C ASN A 460 48.62 1.49 -48.76
N VAL A 461 48.41 0.22 -48.41
CA VAL A 461 47.53 -0.68 -49.17
C VAL A 461 46.73 -1.57 -48.21
N LYS A 462 47.34 -2.08 -47.13
CA LYS A 462 46.62 -2.86 -46.10
C LYS A 462 45.69 -2.02 -45.23
N THR A 463 46.08 -0.79 -44.90
CA THR A 463 45.27 0.13 -44.08
C THR A 463 44.05 0.65 -44.82
N PHE A 464 44.14 0.84 -46.14
CA PHE A 464 43.00 1.24 -46.97
C PHE A 464 42.01 0.08 -47.19
N ALA A 465 42.49 -1.16 -47.32
CA ALA A 465 41.60 -2.32 -47.43
C ALA A 465 40.82 -2.57 -46.12
N ILE A 466 41.47 -2.40 -44.97
CA ILE A 466 40.83 -2.54 -43.66
C ILE A 466 39.86 -1.38 -43.40
N ALA A 467 40.25 -0.13 -43.68
CA ALA A 467 39.37 1.02 -43.54
C ALA A 467 38.18 0.96 -44.52
N ALA A 468 38.36 0.47 -45.74
CA ALA A 468 37.28 0.24 -46.69
C ALA A 468 36.37 -0.92 -46.24
N PHE A 469 36.92 -1.98 -45.68
CA PHE A 469 36.13 -3.09 -45.12
C PHE A 469 35.30 -2.63 -43.92
N PHE A 470 35.87 -1.83 -43.01
CA PHE A 470 35.13 -1.24 -41.90
C PHE A 470 34.14 -0.16 -42.35
N ALA A 471 34.45 0.64 -43.37
CA ALA A 471 33.52 1.62 -43.92
C ALA A 471 32.35 0.96 -44.66
N VAL A 472 32.60 -0.14 -45.39
CA VAL A 472 31.56 -0.94 -46.05
C VAL A 472 30.77 -1.75 -45.03
N ALA A 473 31.42 -2.34 -44.01
CA ALA A 473 30.73 -3.03 -42.93
C ALA A 473 29.91 -2.06 -42.05
N PHE A 474 30.39 -0.84 -41.82
CA PHE A 474 29.65 0.20 -41.10
C PHE A 474 28.53 0.80 -41.97
N SER A 475 28.73 0.91 -43.28
CA SER A 475 27.67 1.31 -44.23
C SER A 475 26.61 0.22 -44.40
N LEU A 476 27.01 -1.06 -44.42
CA LEU A 476 26.11 -2.21 -44.40
C LEU A 476 25.41 -2.35 -43.05
N PHE A 477 26.07 -2.05 -41.93
CA PHE A 477 25.46 -1.99 -40.60
C PHE A 477 24.47 -0.82 -40.50
N LEU A 478 24.76 0.33 -41.11
CA LEU A 478 23.84 1.47 -41.22
C LEU A 478 22.70 1.22 -42.21
N LEU A 479 22.90 0.40 -43.25
CA LEU A 479 21.86 -0.06 -44.18
C LEU A 479 20.99 -1.18 -43.56
N SER A 480 21.55 -2.05 -42.73
CA SER A 480 20.80 -3.00 -41.89
C SER A 480 20.13 -2.33 -40.68
N ALA A 481 20.65 -1.20 -40.20
CA ALA A 481 20.03 -0.36 -39.17
C ALA A 481 19.02 0.66 -39.75
N LYS A 482 18.90 0.75 -41.08
CA LYS A 482 17.83 1.47 -41.78
C LYS A 482 16.98 0.52 -42.63
N GLN A 483 16.52 -0.57 -42.03
CA GLN A 483 15.32 -1.25 -42.51
C GLN A 483 14.58 -1.96 -41.37
N ARG A 484 14.02 -1.18 -40.46
CA ARG A 484 12.79 -1.52 -39.74
C ARG A 484 12.11 -0.25 -39.20
N SER A 485 11.61 0.55 -40.14
CA SER A 485 10.51 1.49 -39.92
C SER A 485 10.02 1.90 -41.30
N VAL A 486 9.10 1.13 -41.85
CA VAL A 486 7.67 1.46 -41.86
C VAL A 486 6.96 0.12 -42.09
N GLY A 487 6.95 -0.71 -41.05
CA GLY A 487 5.86 -1.66 -40.92
C GLY A 487 4.68 -0.80 -40.51
N GLN A 488 3.71 -0.65 -41.39
CA GLN A 488 2.41 -0.08 -41.10
C GLN A 488 1.85 -0.83 -39.88
N PHE A 489 1.99 -0.28 -38.67
CA PHE A 489 1.26 -0.79 -37.51
C PHE A 489 -0.20 -0.42 -37.75
N ASN A 490 -0.93 -1.30 -38.43
CA ASN A 490 -2.36 -1.18 -38.66
C ASN A 490 -3.18 -1.57 -37.41
N GLY A 491 -2.55 -1.74 -36.25
CA GLY A 491 -3.19 -2.14 -35.00
C GLY A 491 -3.27 -1.04 -33.95
N CYS A 492 -4.02 -1.31 -32.89
CA CYS A 492 -4.30 -0.42 -31.79
C CYS A 492 -3.06 -0.12 -30.93
N ASP A 493 -2.80 1.17 -30.71
CA ASP A 493 -1.77 1.70 -29.81
C ASP A 493 -2.39 2.06 -28.45
N PHE A 494 -2.59 1.03 -27.61
CA PHE A 494 -3.06 1.21 -26.23
C PHE A 494 -1.92 1.73 -25.35
N PRO A 495 -2.03 2.95 -24.77
CA PRO A 495 -0.97 3.48 -23.89
C PRO A 495 -0.99 2.84 -22.49
N ALA A 496 -2.13 2.27 -22.08
CA ALA A 496 -2.35 1.74 -20.75
C ALA A 496 -3.43 0.66 -20.73
N ILE A 497 -3.40 -0.18 -19.69
CA ILE A 497 -4.46 -1.16 -19.36
C ILE A 497 -5.00 -0.86 -17.96
N PHE A 498 -6.32 -0.79 -17.82
CA PHE A 498 -7.00 -0.73 -16.53
C PHE A 498 -7.81 -2.02 -16.32
N ASN A 499 -7.36 -2.87 -15.40
CA ASN A 499 -7.96 -4.18 -15.17
C ASN A 499 -8.84 -4.21 -13.92
N PHE A 500 -10.00 -4.84 -14.05
CA PHE A 500 -10.95 -5.12 -12.97
C PHE A 500 -11.19 -6.63 -12.94
N GLY A 501 -11.28 -7.23 -11.77
CA GLY A 501 -11.32 -8.68 -11.74
C GLY A 501 -11.27 -9.34 -10.38
N ASP A 502 -11.19 -10.66 -10.42
CA ASP A 502 -10.93 -11.50 -9.26
C ASP A 502 -9.51 -12.08 -9.26
N SER A 503 -9.31 -13.23 -8.60
CA SER A 503 -8.02 -13.89 -8.47
C SER A 503 -7.42 -14.35 -9.80
N ASN A 504 -8.22 -14.53 -10.86
CA ASN A 504 -7.73 -14.90 -12.18
C ASN A 504 -6.92 -13.78 -12.86
N SER A 505 -7.09 -12.53 -12.39
CA SER A 505 -6.34 -11.38 -12.88
C SER A 505 -5.70 -10.53 -11.78
N ASP A 506 -5.74 -10.93 -10.50
CA ASP A 506 -5.11 -10.23 -9.38
C ASP A 506 -3.56 -10.29 -9.45
N THR A 507 -2.92 -9.13 -9.62
CA THR A 507 -1.45 -9.02 -9.67
C THR A 507 -0.80 -8.62 -8.34
N GLY A 508 -1.56 -8.60 -7.24
CA GLY A 508 -1.08 -8.30 -5.89
C GLY A 508 -2.02 -7.46 -5.01
N GLY A 509 -3.23 -7.12 -5.47
CA GLY A 509 -4.21 -6.33 -4.74
C GLY A 509 -4.62 -7.00 -3.43
N LYS A 510 -4.91 -8.30 -3.46
CA LYS A 510 -5.20 -9.05 -2.22
C LYS A 510 -3.98 -9.11 -1.30
N SER A 511 -2.79 -9.30 -1.87
CA SER A 511 -1.56 -9.34 -1.09
C SER A 511 -1.35 -8.03 -0.33
N ALA A 512 -1.35 -6.91 -1.05
CA ALA A 512 -1.17 -5.58 -0.47
C ALA A 512 -2.17 -5.29 0.66
N ALA A 513 -3.45 -5.58 0.47
CA ALA A 513 -4.47 -5.25 1.47
C ALA A 513 -4.55 -6.24 2.65
N PHE A 514 -4.41 -7.53 2.40
CA PHE A 514 -4.75 -8.60 3.38
C PHE A 514 -3.60 -9.56 3.70
N GLY A 515 -2.37 -9.18 3.34
CA GLY A 515 -1.17 -9.93 3.63
C GLY A 515 -0.66 -10.72 2.42
N ARG A 516 0.66 -10.79 2.33
CA ARG A 516 1.38 -11.37 1.21
C ARG A 516 1.06 -12.84 0.99
N ILE A 517 0.72 -13.20 -0.24
CA ILE A 517 0.66 -14.61 -0.67
C ILE A 517 2.10 -15.16 -0.70
N PRO A 518 2.43 -16.23 0.04
CA PRO A 518 3.80 -16.75 0.12
C PRO A 518 4.12 -17.74 -1.02
N LEU A 519 5.37 -18.24 -1.02
CA LEU A 519 5.77 -19.38 -1.83
C LEU A 519 4.86 -20.60 -1.55
N PRO A 520 4.59 -21.45 -2.54
CA PRO A 520 5.26 -21.57 -3.84
C PRO A 520 4.67 -20.71 -4.98
N ASN A 521 3.76 -19.78 -4.69
CA ASN A 521 3.22 -18.89 -5.74
C ASN A 521 4.32 -18.03 -6.36
N GLY A 522 4.27 -17.86 -7.68
CA GLY A 522 5.26 -17.14 -8.47
C GLY A 522 6.58 -17.90 -8.72
N ASN A 523 6.76 -19.11 -8.19
CA ASN A 523 8.03 -19.84 -8.25
C ASN A 523 8.52 -20.19 -9.68
N THR A 524 7.62 -20.50 -10.63
CA THR A 524 8.05 -20.94 -11.98
C THR A 524 8.53 -19.80 -12.87
N PHE A 525 8.10 -18.56 -12.62
CA PHE A 525 8.47 -17.42 -13.47
C PHE A 525 9.08 -16.25 -12.71
N PHE A 526 8.46 -15.81 -11.62
CA PHE A 526 8.98 -14.69 -10.83
C PHE A 526 10.08 -15.13 -9.87
N HIS A 527 10.14 -16.43 -9.56
CA HIS A 527 11.07 -17.06 -8.61
C HIS A 527 10.98 -16.48 -7.18
N LYS A 528 9.88 -15.80 -6.89
CA LYS A 528 9.52 -15.22 -5.59
C LYS A 528 8.01 -14.99 -5.54
N PRO A 529 7.43 -14.79 -4.35
CA PRO A 529 6.03 -14.42 -4.26
C PRO A 529 5.77 -13.07 -4.93
N ALA A 530 4.92 -13.09 -5.95
CA ALA A 530 4.59 -11.96 -6.82
C ALA A 530 3.10 -11.54 -6.74
N GLY A 531 2.42 -11.93 -5.67
CA GLY A 531 1.04 -11.53 -5.40
C GLY A 531 -0.04 -12.17 -6.28
N ARG A 532 0.33 -13.13 -7.14
CA ARG A 532 -0.58 -13.84 -8.05
C ARG A 532 -0.94 -15.21 -7.47
N TYR A 533 -2.20 -15.61 -7.64
CA TYR A 533 -2.69 -16.96 -7.30
C TYR A 533 -2.32 -17.96 -8.39
N CYS A 534 -1.02 -18.09 -8.66
CA CYS A 534 -0.46 -18.89 -9.73
C CYS A 534 1.01 -19.19 -9.41
N ASP A 535 1.56 -20.25 -9.98
CA ASP A 535 3.00 -20.51 -9.94
C ASP A 535 3.80 -19.50 -10.79
N GLY A 536 3.15 -18.72 -11.65
CA GLY A 536 3.78 -17.70 -12.48
C GLY A 536 2.80 -16.65 -13.00
N LYS A 537 2.72 -16.49 -14.32
CA LYS A 537 1.94 -15.43 -14.99
C LYS A 537 0.45 -15.76 -15.07
N LEU A 538 -0.37 -14.72 -14.96
CA LEU A 538 -1.82 -14.72 -15.21
C LEU A 538 -2.12 -14.33 -16.66
N ILE A 539 -3.36 -14.53 -17.12
CA ILE A 539 -3.79 -14.12 -18.47
C ILE A 539 -3.59 -12.62 -18.69
N ILE A 540 -3.80 -11.79 -17.67
CA ILE A 540 -3.56 -10.33 -17.75
C ILE A 540 -2.10 -9.97 -18.00
N ASP A 541 -1.14 -10.79 -17.53
CA ASP A 541 0.28 -10.58 -17.81
C ASP A 541 0.57 -10.85 -19.30
N PHE A 542 -0.04 -11.89 -19.89
CA PHE A 542 0.08 -12.18 -21.33
C PHE A 542 -0.64 -11.15 -22.20
N ILE A 543 -1.74 -10.55 -21.73
CA ILE A 543 -2.37 -9.40 -22.38
C ILE A 543 -1.38 -8.23 -22.48
N ALA A 544 -0.73 -7.88 -21.37
CA ALA A 544 0.27 -6.82 -21.35
C ALA A 544 1.44 -7.10 -22.32
N GLU A 545 1.98 -8.33 -22.31
CA GLU A 545 3.03 -8.75 -23.25
C GLU A 545 2.60 -8.63 -24.72
N LYS A 546 1.39 -9.09 -25.05
CA LYS A 546 0.87 -9.04 -26.43
C LYS A 546 0.70 -7.62 -26.93
N LEU A 547 0.41 -6.68 -26.04
CA LEU A 547 0.27 -5.24 -26.32
C LEU A 547 1.60 -4.46 -26.20
N GLY A 548 2.70 -5.12 -25.83
CA GLY A 548 4.01 -4.48 -25.67
C GLY A 548 4.11 -3.57 -24.43
N LEU A 549 3.29 -3.82 -23.41
CA LEU A 549 3.24 -3.06 -22.16
C LEU A 549 3.90 -3.83 -21.00
N PRO A 550 4.41 -3.15 -19.96
CA PRO A 550 4.88 -3.81 -18.75
C PRO A 550 3.73 -4.47 -17.98
N TYR A 551 4.05 -5.44 -17.12
CA TYR A 551 3.05 -6.05 -16.24
C TYR A 551 2.41 -5.01 -15.33
N LEU A 552 1.09 -5.11 -15.16
CA LEU A 552 0.33 -4.15 -14.36
C LEU A 552 0.69 -4.26 -12.88
N GLY A 553 1.00 -3.13 -12.26
CA GLY A 553 1.05 -2.98 -10.82
C GLY A 553 -0.36 -3.03 -10.22
N ALA A 554 -0.51 -3.71 -9.09
CA ALA A 554 -1.73 -3.66 -8.31
C ALA A 554 -1.91 -2.26 -7.71
N TYR A 555 -3.11 -1.70 -7.79
CA TYR A 555 -3.38 -0.33 -7.34
C TYR A 555 -3.08 -0.13 -5.85
N LEU A 556 -3.35 -1.13 -4.99
CA LEU A 556 -3.08 -1.04 -3.55
C LEU A 556 -1.63 -1.40 -3.18
N ASP A 557 -0.80 -1.90 -4.11
CA ASP A 557 0.63 -2.16 -3.84
C ASP A 557 1.42 -0.86 -4.01
N SER A 558 1.52 -0.11 -2.92
CA SER A 558 2.19 1.19 -2.88
C SER A 558 3.72 1.10 -2.92
N ILE A 559 4.29 -0.07 -2.65
CA ILE A 559 5.74 -0.28 -2.64
C ILE A 559 6.19 -0.32 -4.09
N ILE A 560 7.06 0.63 -4.48
CA ILE A 560 7.61 0.77 -5.84
C ILE A 560 6.55 0.88 -6.97
N ALA A 561 5.37 1.41 -6.65
CA ALA A 561 4.27 1.61 -7.59
C ALA A 561 4.70 2.39 -8.86
N ASN A 562 4.27 1.88 -10.02
CA ASN A 562 4.38 2.52 -11.32
C ASN A 562 3.10 2.23 -12.12
N PHE A 563 2.37 3.30 -12.43
CA PHE A 563 1.10 3.27 -13.15
C PHE A 563 1.16 4.02 -14.48
N GLN A 564 2.36 4.24 -15.04
CA GLN A 564 2.55 4.91 -16.33
C GLN A 564 1.71 4.25 -17.43
N HIS A 565 1.64 2.92 -17.41
CA HIS A 565 0.92 2.09 -18.39
C HIS A 565 -0.35 1.47 -17.80
N GLY A 566 -0.96 2.13 -16.83
CA GLY A 566 -2.20 1.72 -16.19
C GLY A 566 -2.01 0.94 -14.89
N ALA A 567 -3.12 0.44 -14.36
CA ALA A 567 -3.20 -0.13 -13.02
C ALA A 567 -4.17 -1.32 -12.97
N ASN A 568 -3.93 -2.22 -12.04
CA ASN A 568 -4.79 -3.37 -11.79
C ASN A 568 -5.56 -3.22 -10.47
N PHE A 569 -6.90 -3.21 -10.55
CA PHE A 569 -7.80 -3.12 -9.41
C PHE A 569 -8.36 -4.48 -8.98
N ALA A 570 -8.07 -5.55 -9.73
CA ALA A 570 -8.51 -6.90 -9.40
C ALA A 570 -8.00 -7.34 -8.03
N THR A 571 -8.87 -8.04 -7.28
CA THR A 571 -8.55 -8.59 -5.96
C THR A 571 -9.08 -10.02 -5.87
N ALA A 572 -8.27 -10.93 -5.34
CA ALA A 572 -8.70 -12.31 -5.18
C ALA A 572 -9.92 -12.48 -4.27
N GLY A 573 -10.88 -13.29 -4.73
CA GLY A 573 -12.15 -13.52 -4.05
C GLY A 573 -13.20 -12.43 -4.27
N SER A 574 -12.95 -11.45 -5.14
CA SER A 574 -13.92 -10.40 -5.50
C SER A 574 -15.12 -10.94 -6.26
N THR A 575 -16.29 -10.39 -5.93
CA THR A 575 -17.57 -10.63 -6.61
C THR A 575 -17.98 -9.40 -7.42
N ILE A 576 -18.83 -9.61 -8.43
CA ILE A 576 -19.53 -8.52 -9.12
C ILE A 576 -20.51 -7.87 -8.15
N GLN A 577 -21.23 -8.67 -7.36
CA GLN A 577 -22.14 -8.16 -6.33
C GLN A 577 -21.37 -7.53 -5.17
N SER A 578 -21.95 -6.48 -4.60
CA SER A 578 -21.47 -5.91 -3.33
C SER A 578 -21.44 -6.99 -2.24
N LEU A 579 -20.38 -6.96 -1.43
CA LEU A 579 -20.20 -7.91 -0.34
C LEU A 579 -21.31 -7.77 0.71
N ASP A 580 -21.96 -8.89 1.07
CA ASP A 580 -22.83 -9.00 2.24
C ASP A 580 -22.15 -9.78 3.39
N ALA A 581 -22.72 -9.72 4.59
CA ALA A 581 -22.19 -10.43 5.76
C ALA A 581 -22.07 -11.95 5.54
N ARG A 582 -22.96 -12.56 4.76
CA ARG A 582 -22.95 -14.00 4.45
C ARG A 582 -21.79 -14.34 3.52
N MET A 583 -21.55 -13.54 2.47
CA MET A 583 -20.42 -13.69 1.56
C MET A 583 -19.09 -13.48 2.30
N PHE A 584 -19.01 -12.49 3.19
CA PHE A 584 -17.82 -12.30 4.03
C PHE A 584 -17.53 -13.53 4.88
N LYS A 585 -18.56 -14.10 5.53
CA LYS A 585 -18.46 -15.36 6.29
C LYS A 585 -17.98 -16.53 5.44
N GLN A 586 -18.30 -16.55 4.15
CA GLN A 586 -17.87 -17.58 3.20
C GLN A 586 -16.45 -17.37 2.67
N GLY A 587 -15.77 -16.29 3.07
CA GLY A 587 -14.38 -15.99 2.73
C GLY A 587 -14.19 -15.13 1.47
N PHE A 588 -15.25 -14.51 0.94
CA PHE A 588 -15.14 -13.61 -0.21
C PHE A 588 -14.53 -12.25 0.17
N SER A 589 -13.92 -11.60 -0.82
CA SER A 589 -13.19 -10.35 -0.61
C SER A 589 -14.12 -9.18 -0.32
N PRO A 590 -13.81 -8.30 0.64
CA PRO A 590 -14.55 -7.06 0.82
C PRO A 590 -14.29 -6.00 -0.27
N ILE A 591 -13.38 -6.28 -1.20
CA ILE A 591 -13.12 -5.44 -2.36
C ILE A 591 -13.93 -6.01 -3.54
N SER A 592 -15.26 -5.86 -3.52
CA SER A 592 -16.14 -6.24 -4.64
C SER A 592 -15.98 -5.28 -5.83
N LEU A 593 -16.61 -5.57 -6.97
CA LEU A 593 -16.43 -4.77 -8.19
C LEU A 593 -16.79 -3.29 -8.01
N ASP A 594 -17.84 -2.99 -7.27
CA ASP A 594 -18.20 -1.62 -6.89
C ASP A 594 -17.07 -0.90 -6.14
N VAL A 595 -16.39 -1.60 -5.22
CA VAL A 595 -15.21 -1.07 -4.52
C VAL A 595 -14.06 -0.85 -5.50
N GLN A 596 -13.80 -1.78 -6.43
CA GLN A 596 -12.77 -1.59 -7.47
C GLN A 596 -13.05 -0.37 -8.37
N LEU A 597 -14.33 -0.07 -8.65
CA LEU A 597 -14.72 1.15 -9.37
C LEU A 597 -14.46 2.42 -8.56
N LEU A 598 -14.69 2.39 -7.24
CA LEU A 598 -14.36 3.50 -6.35
C LEU A 598 -12.86 3.74 -6.28
N GLN A 599 -12.06 2.67 -6.27
CA GLN A 599 -10.61 2.73 -6.36
C GLN A 599 -10.14 3.38 -7.68
N PHE A 600 -10.71 2.97 -8.82
CA PHE A 600 -10.40 3.59 -10.10
C PHE A 600 -10.79 5.07 -10.15
N GLN A 601 -11.96 5.42 -9.61
CA GLN A 601 -12.39 6.81 -9.53
C GLN A 601 -11.41 7.66 -8.72
N GLN A 602 -11.06 7.20 -7.51
CA GLN A 602 -10.07 7.86 -6.66
C GLN A 602 -8.72 7.99 -7.36
N PHE A 603 -8.25 6.92 -8.00
CA PHE A 603 -7.01 6.90 -8.76
C PHE A 603 -7.00 7.95 -9.88
N LYS A 604 -8.07 7.99 -10.68
CA LYS A 604 -8.19 8.92 -11.80
C LYS A 604 -8.31 10.37 -11.33
N GLU A 605 -9.11 10.64 -10.31
CA GLU A 605 -9.27 11.98 -9.73
C GLU A 605 -7.93 12.50 -9.19
N ARG A 606 -7.23 11.67 -8.40
CA ARG A 606 -5.94 12.02 -7.81
C ARG A 606 -4.90 12.34 -8.88
N ILE A 607 -4.80 11.51 -9.93
CA ILE A 607 -3.89 11.79 -11.05
C ILE A 607 -4.25 13.13 -11.70
N ASN A 608 -5.52 13.39 -12.00
CA ASN A 608 -5.92 14.64 -12.64
C ASN A 608 -5.61 15.88 -11.79
N GLU A 609 -5.79 15.80 -10.47
CA GLU A 609 -5.39 16.86 -9.54
C GLU A 609 -3.90 17.15 -9.60
N LEU A 610 -3.09 16.09 -9.56
CA LEU A 610 -1.65 16.22 -9.62
C LEU A 610 -1.16 16.85 -10.92
N TYR A 611 -1.73 16.46 -12.06
CA TYR A 611 -1.42 17.10 -13.33
C TYR A 611 -1.78 18.59 -13.35
N LYS A 612 -2.86 19.01 -12.65
CA LYS A 612 -3.22 20.43 -12.50
C LYS A 612 -2.27 21.19 -11.57
N GLU A 613 -1.74 20.53 -10.54
CA GLU A 613 -0.80 21.10 -9.57
C GLU A 613 0.64 21.28 -10.09
N GLY A 614 0.95 20.74 -11.28
CA GLY A 614 2.28 20.88 -11.88
C GLY A 614 3.28 19.85 -11.34
N LEU A 615 2.94 18.56 -11.46
CA LEU A 615 3.81 17.42 -11.12
C LEU A 615 5.28 17.59 -11.54
N ASN A 616 6.19 17.24 -10.62
CA ASN A 616 7.58 17.06 -10.99
C ASN A 616 7.74 15.91 -12.02
N SER A 617 8.82 15.97 -12.82
CA SER A 617 9.06 15.02 -13.92
C SER A 617 9.15 13.56 -13.45
N ASN A 618 9.66 13.32 -12.24
CA ASN A 618 9.87 11.97 -11.70
C ASN A 618 8.54 11.28 -11.39
N ILE A 619 7.60 11.99 -10.76
CA ILE A 619 6.27 11.46 -10.45
C ILE A 619 5.46 11.34 -11.74
N LYS A 620 5.52 12.35 -12.62
CA LYS A 620 4.85 12.33 -13.92
C LYS A 620 5.23 11.11 -14.77
N SER A 621 6.50 10.67 -14.70
CA SER A 621 6.97 9.49 -15.43
C SER A 621 6.39 8.15 -14.94
N LYS A 622 5.76 8.12 -13.76
CA LYS A 622 5.20 6.91 -13.14
C LYS A 622 3.68 6.87 -13.15
N LEU A 623 3.01 7.86 -13.74
CA LEU A 623 1.56 7.98 -13.74
C LEU A 623 1.05 8.05 -15.18
N ALA A 624 -0.08 7.39 -15.45
CA ALA A 624 -0.79 7.54 -16.72
C ALA A 624 -1.12 9.02 -16.97
N ARG A 625 -1.12 9.44 -18.24
CA ARG A 625 -1.50 10.81 -18.60
C ARG A 625 -3.04 10.92 -18.63
N PRO A 626 -3.60 12.10 -18.33
CA PRO A 626 -5.06 12.31 -18.39
C PRO A 626 -5.72 11.87 -19.70
N GLU A 627 -5.05 12.03 -20.84
CA GLU A 627 -5.52 11.59 -22.15
C GLU A 627 -5.52 10.07 -22.32
N ASP A 628 -4.63 9.35 -21.62
CA ASP A 628 -4.48 7.90 -21.75
C ASP A 628 -5.73 7.16 -21.25
N PHE A 629 -6.48 7.72 -20.29
CA PHE A 629 -7.73 7.12 -19.80
C PHE A 629 -8.76 6.88 -20.92
N SER A 630 -8.84 7.78 -21.91
CA SER A 630 -9.78 7.61 -23.04
C SER A 630 -9.29 6.65 -24.12
N ARG A 631 -7.99 6.33 -24.11
CA ARG A 631 -7.32 5.48 -25.09
C ARG A 631 -6.96 4.10 -24.55
N ALA A 632 -7.11 3.88 -23.25
CA ALA A 632 -6.71 2.66 -22.57
C ALA A 632 -7.64 1.48 -22.88
N LEU A 633 -7.11 0.28 -22.71
CA LEU A 633 -7.89 -0.95 -22.70
C LEU A 633 -8.43 -1.22 -21.29
N TYR A 634 -9.74 -1.44 -21.18
CA TYR A 634 -10.40 -1.79 -19.92
C TYR A 634 -10.77 -3.28 -19.93
N THR A 635 -10.18 -4.07 -19.03
CA THR A 635 -10.36 -5.52 -18.99
C THR A 635 -11.19 -5.96 -17.79
N PHE A 636 -12.02 -6.99 -17.98
CA PHE A 636 -12.80 -7.63 -16.93
C PHE A 636 -12.61 -9.15 -16.95
N ASP A 637 -12.20 -9.73 -15.81
CA ASP A 637 -12.23 -11.17 -15.54
C ASP A 637 -12.80 -11.39 -14.12
N ILE A 638 -14.13 -11.50 -14.05
CA ILE A 638 -14.89 -11.54 -12.79
C ILE A 638 -16.24 -12.25 -12.98
N GLY A 639 -16.78 -12.80 -11.89
CA GLY A 639 -18.11 -13.41 -11.83
C GLY A 639 -18.09 -14.88 -11.42
N GLN A 640 -16.92 -15.54 -11.45
CA GLN A 640 -16.76 -16.90 -10.95
C GLN A 640 -17.13 -16.99 -9.47
N ASN A 641 -16.68 -16.02 -8.66
CA ASN A 641 -16.94 -15.99 -7.22
C ASN A 641 -18.42 -15.78 -6.89
N ASP A 642 -19.18 -15.05 -7.71
CA ASP A 642 -20.63 -14.89 -7.51
C ASP A 642 -21.35 -16.25 -7.62
N LEU A 643 -20.98 -17.07 -8.62
CA LEU A 643 -21.52 -18.42 -8.78
C LEU A 643 -21.03 -19.35 -7.67
N SER A 644 -19.76 -19.28 -7.28
CA SER A 644 -19.24 -20.02 -6.12
C SER A 644 -19.98 -19.67 -4.82
N ALA A 645 -20.34 -18.40 -4.61
CA ALA A 645 -21.12 -17.96 -3.46
C ALA A 645 -22.57 -18.51 -3.52
N ALA A 646 -23.17 -18.51 -4.71
CA ALA A 646 -24.48 -19.09 -4.93
C ALA A 646 -24.48 -20.59 -4.61
N PHE A 647 -23.56 -21.39 -5.15
CA PHE A 647 -23.49 -22.85 -4.89
C PHE A 647 -23.27 -23.21 -3.42
N LYS A 648 -22.66 -22.32 -2.64
CA LYS A 648 -22.48 -22.50 -1.19
C LYS A 648 -23.78 -22.29 -0.38
N SER A 649 -24.81 -21.68 -0.96
CA SER A 649 -26.00 -21.24 -0.20
C SER A 649 -27.34 -21.40 -0.91
N MET A 650 -27.36 -21.84 -2.16
CA MET A 650 -28.52 -21.88 -3.03
C MET A 650 -28.54 -23.18 -3.86
N THR A 651 -29.73 -23.57 -4.31
CA THR A 651 -29.90 -24.58 -5.36
C THR A 651 -29.44 -24.04 -6.72
N GLU A 652 -29.15 -24.90 -7.70
CA GLU A 652 -28.76 -24.47 -9.06
C GLU A 652 -29.85 -23.60 -9.71
N LYS A 653 -31.13 -23.92 -9.48
CA LYS A 653 -32.26 -23.11 -9.97
C LYS A 653 -32.23 -21.69 -9.39
N GLN A 654 -31.99 -21.55 -8.09
CA GLN A 654 -31.85 -20.24 -7.44
C GLN A 654 -30.59 -19.50 -7.92
N ALA A 655 -29.49 -20.22 -8.15
CA ALA A 655 -28.28 -19.65 -8.72
C ALA A 655 -28.56 -19.05 -10.11
N VAL A 656 -29.26 -19.77 -11.01
CA VAL A 656 -29.72 -19.24 -12.30
C VAL A 656 -30.60 -17.99 -12.14
N GLN A 657 -31.53 -18.00 -11.17
CA GLN A 657 -32.40 -16.85 -10.90
C GLN A 657 -31.64 -15.60 -10.43
N SER A 658 -30.45 -15.75 -9.85
CA SER A 658 -29.60 -14.62 -9.43
C SER A 658 -28.79 -13.98 -10.57
N VAL A 659 -28.53 -14.72 -11.66
CA VAL A 659 -27.70 -14.30 -12.80
C VAL A 659 -28.10 -12.93 -13.37
N PRO A 660 -29.39 -12.62 -13.63
CA PRO A 660 -29.77 -11.33 -14.20
C PRO A 660 -29.34 -10.14 -13.34
N GLY A 661 -29.41 -10.28 -12.01
CA GLY A 661 -28.98 -9.25 -11.06
C GLY A 661 -27.47 -9.00 -11.15
N ILE A 662 -26.69 -10.08 -11.20
CA ILE A 662 -25.22 -10.04 -11.31
C ILE A 662 -24.81 -9.35 -12.63
N ILE A 663 -25.36 -9.80 -13.76
CA ILE A 663 -25.06 -9.25 -15.08
C ILE A 663 -25.48 -7.77 -15.20
N ASN A 664 -26.59 -7.38 -14.57
CA ASN A 664 -27.00 -5.99 -14.53
C ASN A 664 -25.99 -5.12 -13.76
N GLN A 665 -25.43 -5.60 -12.65
CA GLN A 665 -24.41 -4.86 -11.91
C GLN A 665 -23.12 -4.70 -12.72
N LEU A 666 -22.64 -5.75 -13.40
CA LEU A 666 -21.49 -5.64 -14.32
C LEU A 666 -21.77 -4.65 -15.45
N ALA A 667 -22.98 -4.65 -16.02
CA ALA A 667 -23.36 -3.69 -17.04
C ALA A 667 -23.37 -2.24 -16.52
N GLN A 668 -23.77 -2.01 -15.27
CA GLN A 668 -23.65 -0.69 -14.64
C GLN A 668 -22.19 -0.30 -14.41
N ALA A 669 -21.31 -1.25 -14.05
CA ALA A 669 -19.87 -0.99 -13.95
C ALA A 669 -19.28 -0.48 -15.26
N VAL A 670 -19.59 -1.15 -16.38
CA VAL A 670 -19.16 -0.73 -17.73
C VAL A 670 -19.67 0.68 -18.06
N LYS A 671 -20.95 0.97 -17.77
CA LYS A 671 -21.52 2.32 -17.98
C LYS A 671 -20.84 3.39 -17.13
N ARG A 672 -20.52 3.10 -15.86
CA ARG A 672 -19.82 4.04 -14.99
C ARG A 672 -18.42 4.36 -15.52
N LEU A 673 -17.66 3.34 -15.93
CA LEU A 673 -16.34 3.55 -16.54
C LEU A 673 -16.45 4.34 -17.85
N HIS A 674 -17.45 4.05 -18.67
CA HIS A 674 -17.72 4.80 -19.91
C HIS A 674 -18.02 6.28 -19.65
N HIS A 675 -18.86 6.59 -18.65
CA HIS A 675 -19.08 7.96 -18.18
C HIS A 675 -17.79 8.62 -17.66
N GLN A 676 -16.89 7.82 -17.09
CA GLN A 676 -15.53 8.24 -16.72
C GLN A 676 -14.54 8.18 -17.91
N GLY A 677 -15.00 8.15 -19.16
CA GLY A 677 -14.15 8.30 -20.34
C GLY A 677 -13.57 7.01 -20.91
N ALA A 678 -13.82 5.84 -20.33
CA ALA A 678 -13.39 4.57 -20.91
C ALA A 678 -14.07 4.32 -22.27
N ARG A 679 -13.32 3.83 -23.26
CA ARG A 679 -13.84 3.63 -24.63
C ARG A 679 -13.60 2.26 -25.23
N THR A 680 -12.67 1.47 -24.72
CA THR A 680 -12.41 0.13 -25.22
C THR A 680 -12.46 -0.89 -24.09
N PHE A 681 -13.36 -1.88 -24.21
CA PHE A 681 -13.63 -2.88 -23.19
C PHE A 681 -13.37 -4.29 -23.72
N TRP A 682 -12.71 -5.11 -22.90
CA TRP A 682 -12.40 -6.52 -23.17
C TRP A 682 -12.90 -7.37 -22.00
N ILE A 683 -14.06 -8.02 -22.21
CA ILE A 683 -14.87 -8.60 -21.13
C ILE A 683 -14.84 -10.12 -21.26
N HIS A 684 -14.18 -10.79 -20.33
CA HIS A 684 -14.19 -12.25 -20.26
C HIS A 684 -15.50 -12.74 -19.67
N ASN A 685 -15.98 -13.87 -20.17
CA ASN A 685 -17.04 -14.63 -19.54
C ASN A 685 -16.48 -15.49 -18.38
N THR A 686 -17.34 -16.16 -17.61
CA THR A 686 -16.89 -16.98 -16.48
C THR A 686 -16.40 -18.37 -16.93
N SER A 687 -15.52 -18.97 -16.15
CA SER A 687 -14.85 -20.24 -16.45
C SER A 687 -15.77 -21.47 -16.27
N PRO A 688 -15.40 -22.67 -16.78
CA PRO A 688 -16.14 -23.92 -16.52
C PRO A 688 -16.00 -24.34 -15.05
N ILE A 689 -16.79 -23.72 -14.18
CA ILE A 689 -16.71 -23.84 -12.72
C ILE A 689 -16.93 -25.27 -12.22
N GLY A 690 -17.76 -26.07 -12.91
CA GLY A 690 -17.99 -27.47 -12.59
C GLY A 690 -16.76 -28.36 -12.85
N CYS A 691 -15.76 -27.85 -13.57
CA CYS A 691 -14.50 -28.54 -13.83
C CYS A 691 -13.36 -28.13 -12.87
N LEU A 692 -13.60 -27.20 -11.93
CA LEU A 692 -12.57 -26.86 -10.94
C LEU A 692 -12.35 -28.07 -10.02
N PRO A 693 -11.10 -28.51 -9.79
CA PRO A 693 -10.84 -29.63 -8.88
C PRO A 693 -11.46 -29.44 -7.49
N TYR A 694 -11.40 -28.24 -6.90
CA TYR A 694 -12.05 -27.97 -5.62
C TYR A 694 -13.58 -28.12 -5.70
N GLN A 695 -14.20 -27.68 -6.79
CA GLN A 695 -15.63 -27.81 -6.97
C GLN A 695 -16.04 -29.29 -7.05
N VAL A 696 -15.29 -30.12 -7.78
CA VAL A 696 -15.51 -31.57 -7.88
C VAL A 696 -15.27 -32.28 -6.54
N LEU A 697 -14.29 -31.84 -5.76
CA LEU A 697 -14.01 -32.41 -4.43
C LEU A 697 -15.08 -32.05 -3.39
N ASP A 698 -15.60 -30.83 -3.44
CA ASP A 698 -16.62 -30.35 -2.50
C ASP A 698 -18.02 -30.84 -2.87
N TYR A 699 -18.27 -31.04 -4.17
CA TYR A 699 -19.54 -31.53 -4.71
C TYR A 699 -19.31 -32.70 -5.68
N PRO A 700 -18.86 -33.88 -5.20
CA PRO A 700 -18.62 -35.02 -6.07
C PRO A 700 -19.85 -35.36 -6.92
N PRO A 701 -19.78 -35.27 -8.26
CA PRO A 701 -20.95 -35.47 -9.08
C PRO A 701 -21.35 -36.94 -9.09
N GLN A 702 -22.65 -37.21 -8.99
CA GLN A 702 -23.22 -38.50 -9.34
C GLN A 702 -23.02 -38.77 -10.84
N THR A 703 -23.02 -40.04 -11.26
CA THR A 703 -22.77 -40.45 -12.65
C THR A 703 -23.64 -39.68 -13.65
N GLU A 704 -24.91 -39.47 -13.30
CA GLU A 704 -25.92 -38.76 -14.08
C GLU A 704 -25.74 -37.24 -14.13
N ASN A 705 -24.89 -36.65 -13.28
CA ASN A 705 -24.55 -35.22 -13.26
C ASN A 705 -23.06 -34.99 -13.60
N MET A 706 -22.38 -36.00 -14.14
CA MET A 706 -21.02 -35.91 -14.62
C MET A 706 -21.03 -35.70 -16.15
N ASP A 707 -20.15 -34.84 -16.68
CA ASP A 707 -19.90 -34.75 -18.13
C ASP A 707 -18.78 -35.71 -18.58
N GLN A 708 -18.47 -35.77 -19.88
CA GLN A 708 -17.44 -36.69 -20.39
C GLN A 708 -16.02 -36.43 -19.85
N ASN A 709 -15.77 -35.25 -19.26
CA ASN A 709 -14.47 -34.86 -18.70
C ASN A 709 -14.42 -35.06 -17.18
N GLY A 710 -15.50 -35.54 -16.57
CA GLY A 710 -15.61 -35.72 -15.12
C GLY A 710 -16.08 -34.47 -14.37
N CYS A 711 -16.48 -33.41 -15.07
CA CYS A 711 -16.95 -32.18 -14.46
C CYS A 711 -18.39 -32.30 -13.96
N ILE A 712 -18.78 -31.46 -12.99
CA ILE A 712 -20.17 -31.33 -12.53
C ILE A 712 -20.98 -30.59 -13.60
N ARG A 713 -21.86 -31.33 -14.29
CA ARG A 713 -22.65 -30.82 -15.42
C ARG A 713 -23.55 -29.67 -15.01
N SER A 714 -24.35 -29.83 -13.95
CA SER A 714 -25.30 -28.81 -13.49
C SER A 714 -24.61 -27.47 -13.17
N HIS A 715 -23.40 -27.51 -12.60
CA HIS A 715 -22.65 -26.28 -12.30
C HIS A 715 -22.11 -25.62 -13.58
N ASN A 716 -21.68 -26.42 -14.56
CA ASN A 716 -21.28 -25.91 -15.87
C ASN A 716 -22.48 -25.33 -16.65
N GLU A 717 -23.68 -25.90 -16.52
CA GLU A 717 -24.91 -25.35 -17.12
C GLU A 717 -25.25 -23.98 -16.54
N VAL A 718 -25.11 -23.79 -15.23
CA VAL A 718 -25.29 -22.47 -14.59
C VAL A 718 -24.25 -21.46 -15.08
N ALA A 719 -22.98 -21.86 -15.21
CA ALA A 719 -21.94 -20.99 -15.77
C ALA A 719 -22.19 -20.64 -17.25
N GLN A 720 -22.66 -21.59 -18.05
CA GLN A 720 -23.04 -21.36 -19.44
C GLN A 720 -24.23 -20.39 -19.54
N GLU A 721 -25.22 -20.50 -18.65
CA GLU A 721 -26.35 -19.58 -18.61
C GLU A 721 -25.92 -18.16 -18.21
N PHE A 722 -25.01 -18.02 -17.25
CA PHE A 722 -24.34 -16.74 -16.96
C PHE A 722 -23.65 -16.18 -18.20
N ASN A 723 -22.88 -17.01 -18.91
CA ASN A 723 -22.12 -16.61 -20.09
C ASN A 723 -23.01 -16.20 -21.27
N ARG A 724 -24.16 -16.87 -21.45
CA ARG A 724 -25.18 -16.54 -22.46
C ARG A 724 -25.77 -15.16 -22.17
N GLN A 725 -26.24 -14.92 -20.94
CA GLN A 725 -26.80 -13.63 -20.55
C GLN A 725 -25.77 -12.50 -20.61
N LEU A 726 -24.50 -12.77 -20.24
CA LEU A 726 -23.42 -11.79 -20.38
C LEU A 726 -23.19 -11.40 -21.84
N LYS A 727 -23.14 -12.37 -22.75
CA LYS A 727 -22.96 -12.10 -24.18
C LYS A 727 -24.08 -11.23 -24.74
N GLU A 728 -25.33 -11.56 -24.42
CA GLU A 728 -26.50 -10.76 -24.79
C GLU A 728 -26.42 -9.34 -24.22
N ARG A 729 -25.99 -9.21 -22.97
CA ARG A 729 -25.85 -7.91 -22.31
C ARG A 729 -24.74 -7.06 -22.92
N VAL A 730 -23.60 -7.65 -23.29
CA VAL A 730 -22.53 -6.94 -24.01
C VAL A 730 -23.02 -6.46 -25.37
N SER A 731 -23.76 -7.28 -26.11
CA SER A 731 -24.40 -6.85 -27.37
C SER A 731 -25.38 -5.69 -27.18
N GLN A 732 -26.17 -5.68 -26.10
CA GLN A 732 -27.02 -4.53 -25.76
C GLN A 732 -26.20 -3.29 -25.40
N LEU A 733 -25.10 -3.44 -24.66
CA LEU A 733 -24.24 -2.32 -24.29
C LEU A 733 -23.57 -1.68 -25.52
N ARG A 734 -23.19 -2.46 -26.55
CA ARG A 734 -22.72 -1.90 -27.83
C ARG A 734 -23.74 -0.97 -28.49
N MET A 735 -25.03 -1.31 -28.43
CA MET A 735 -26.09 -0.44 -28.95
C MET A 735 -26.31 0.79 -28.07
N GLN A 736 -26.16 0.65 -26.76
CA GLN A 736 -26.36 1.74 -25.79
C GLN A 736 -25.19 2.72 -25.73
N LEU A 737 -23.97 2.28 -26.08
CA LEU A 737 -22.71 3.02 -25.99
C LEU A 737 -22.03 3.05 -27.37
N PRO A 738 -22.60 3.77 -28.36
CA PRO A 738 -22.15 3.71 -29.75
C PRO A 738 -20.77 4.33 -30.00
N ASP A 739 -20.22 5.07 -29.03
CA ASP A 739 -18.88 5.63 -29.04
C ASP A 739 -17.84 4.73 -28.33
N ALA A 740 -18.24 3.54 -27.86
CA ALA A 740 -17.35 2.56 -27.23
C ALA A 740 -17.25 1.26 -28.02
N VAL A 741 -16.08 0.63 -27.97
CA VAL A 741 -15.87 -0.73 -28.48
C VAL A 741 -15.91 -1.70 -27.31
N LEU A 742 -16.83 -2.67 -27.35
CA LEU A 742 -16.95 -3.70 -26.33
C LEU A 742 -16.72 -5.07 -26.97
N THR A 743 -15.76 -5.83 -26.49
CA THR A 743 -15.44 -7.17 -26.97
C THR A 743 -15.76 -8.19 -25.90
N TYR A 744 -16.65 -9.12 -26.22
CA TYR A 744 -16.95 -10.29 -25.39
C TYR A 744 -15.93 -11.37 -25.70
N VAL A 745 -15.42 -12.05 -24.67
CA VAL A 745 -14.36 -13.05 -24.82
C VAL A 745 -14.81 -14.34 -24.15
N ASP A 746 -14.93 -15.39 -24.95
CA ASP A 746 -15.35 -16.72 -24.52
C ASP A 746 -14.19 -17.51 -23.90
N ILE A 747 -13.76 -17.08 -22.72
CA ILE A 747 -12.71 -17.76 -21.96
C ILE A 747 -13.17 -19.14 -21.47
N TYR A 748 -14.48 -19.33 -21.27
CA TYR A 748 -15.10 -20.61 -20.95
C TYR A 748 -14.72 -21.67 -21.99
N SER A 749 -15.00 -21.42 -23.26
CA SER A 749 -14.75 -22.40 -24.33
C SER A 749 -13.26 -22.67 -24.51
N ALA A 750 -12.40 -21.64 -24.38
CA ALA A 750 -10.96 -21.83 -24.40
C ALA A 750 -10.48 -22.75 -23.26
N LYS A 751 -10.92 -22.47 -22.02
CA LYS A 751 -10.59 -23.29 -20.84
C LYS A 751 -11.16 -24.70 -20.92
N TYR A 752 -12.41 -24.86 -21.34
CA TYR A 752 -13.07 -26.16 -21.48
C TYR A 752 -12.40 -27.02 -22.58
N SER A 753 -11.96 -26.41 -23.68
CA SER A 753 -11.19 -27.10 -24.73
C SER A 753 -9.83 -27.60 -24.21
N LEU A 754 -9.15 -26.85 -23.33
CA LEU A 754 -7.91 -27.32 -22.71
C LEU A 754 -8.17 -28.53 -21.80
N ILE A 755 -9.26 -28.48 -21.02
CA ILE A 755 -9.68 -29.56 -20.13
C ILE A 755 -9.98 -30.84 -20.92
N SER A 756 -10.79 -30.74 -21.97
CA SER A 756 -11.20 -31.91 -22.76
C SER A 756 -10.05 -32.54 -23.54
N GLU A 757 -9.06 -31.73 -23.94
CA GLU A 757 -7.88 -32.18 -24.68
C GLU A 757 -6.60 -32.23 -23.80
N ALA A 758 -6.72 -32.25 -22.46
CA ALA A 758 -5.58 -32.08 -21.55
C ALA A 758 -4.38 -32.99 -21.89
N LYS A 759 -4.63 -34.28 -22.08
CA LYS A 759 -3.59 -35.27 -22.44
C LYS A 759 -2.92 -34.98 -23.79
N LYS A 760 -3.67 -34.47 -24.77
CA LYS A 760 -3.16 -34.13 -26.11
C LYS A 760 -2.19 -32.95 -26.04
N HIS A 761 -2.41 -32.02 -25.12
CA HIS A 761 -1.54 -30.86 -24.89
C HIS A 761 -0.46 -31.11 -23.82
N GLY A 762 -0.28 -32.36 -23.38
CA GLY A 762 0.78 -32.74 -22.44
C GLY A 762 0.46 -32.47 -20.97
N PHE A 763 -0.78 -32.12 -20.63
CA PHE A 763 -1.21 -31.96 -19.26
C PHE A 763 -1.64 -33.32 -18.65
N ALA A 764 -1.46 -33.41 -17.34
CA ALA A 764 -1.96 -34.50 -16.50
C ALA A 764 -3.51 -34.47 -16.43
N ASN A 765 -4.08 -35.25 -15.51
CA ASN A 765 -5.52 -35.27 -15.33
C ASN A 765 -6.05 -33.84 -15.05
N PRO A 766 -7.01 -33.33 -15.85
CA PRO A 766 -7.51 -31.95 -15.72
C PRO A 766 -8.20 -31.66 -14.38
N LEU A 767 -8.67 -32.69 -13.68
CA LEU A 767 -9.34 -32.58 -12.37
C LEU A 767 -8.37 -32.76 -11.19
N THR A 768 -7.06 -32.75 -11.45
CA THR A 768 -6.01 -32.73 -10.42
C THR A 768 -5.30 -31.37 -10.41
N TYR A 769 -4.67 -31.04 -9.29
CA TYR A 769 -3.95 -29.78 -9.12
C TYR A 769 -2.56 -30.00 -8.52
N CYS A 770 -1.67 -29.04 -8.77
CA CYS A 770 -0.26 -29.17 -8.42
C CYS A 770 0.06 -28.84 -6.97
N CYS A 771 -0.59 -27.84 -6.37
CA CYS A 771 -0.21 -27.28 -5.08
C CYS A 771 -1.26 -27.48 -3.99
N GLY A 772 -0.82 -27.98 -2.85
CA GLY A 772 -1.68 -28.44 -1.76
C GLY A 772 -1.79 -29.96 -1.74
N HIS A 773 -2.54 -30.48 -0.76
CA HIS A 773 -2.78 -31.93 -0.63
C HIS A 773 -4.28 -32.20 -0.54
N TYR A 774 -4.80 -32.91 -1.55
CA TYR A 774 -6.11 -33.57 -1.63
C TYR A 774 -7.09 -33.19 -0.51
N ARG A 775 -7.80 -32.07 -0.72
CA ARG A 775 -8.89 -31.51 0.10
C ARG A 775 -8.48 -30.93 1.45
N ASP A 776 -7.49 -31.52 2.12
CA ASP A 776 -7.20 -31.19 3.49
C ASP A 776 -6.30 -29.98 3.69
N ILE A 777 -5.38 -29.72 2.76
CA ILE A 777 -4.33 -28.70 2.95
C ILE A 777 -4.27 -27.80 1.73
N LEU A 778 -4.78 -26.58 1.88
CA LEU A 778 -4.63 -25.51 0.90
C LEU A 778 -3.15 -25.28 0.60
N CYS A 779 -2.84 -24.93 -0.65
CA CYS A 779 -1.49 -24.53 -1.07
C CYS A 779 -0.91 -23.50 -0.06
N TRP A 780 0.39 -23.58 0.24
CA TRP A 780 1.15 -22.79 1.22
C TRP A 780 0.62 -22.73 2.68
N ARG A 781 -0.52 -23.36 2.99
CA ARG A 781 -1.06 -23.42 4.34
C ARG A 781 -0.48 -24.62 5.08
N LYS A 782 -0.29 -24.43 6.38
CA LYS A 782 0.04 -25.50 7.32
C LYS A 782 -1.24 -26.01 7.95
N LYS A 783 -1.36 -27.33 8.10
CA LYS A 783 -2.44 -27.98 8.84
C LYS A 783 -1.87 -29.08 9.71
N ILE A 784 -2.36 -29.19 10.94
CA ILE A 784 -2.06 -30.33 11.81
C ILE A 784 -2.99 -31.48 11.39
N VAL A 785 -2.40 -32.57 10.92
CA VAL A 785 -3.11 -33.80 10.55
C VAL A 785 -2.52 -34.93 11.40
N ASN A 786 -3.34 -35.57 12.23
CA ASN A 786 -2.92 -36.62 13.16
C ASN A 786 -1.71 -36.22 14.04
N GLY A 787 -1.71 -34.98 14.55
CA GLY A 787 -0.63 -34.45 15.40
C GLY A 787 0.64 -34.01 14.66
N THR A 788 0.71 -34.19 13.34
CA THR A 788 1.85 -33.75 12.51
C THR A 788 1.48 -32.51 11.72
N GLU A 789 2.33 -31.48 11.75
CA GLU A 789 2.18 -30.30 10.90
C GLU A 789 2.60 -30.63 9.46
N ILE A 790 1.66 -30.55 8.52
CA ILE A 790 1.90 -30.76 7.10
C ILE A 790 1.71 -29.42 6.37
N LEU A 791 2.66 -29.09 5.48
CA LEU A 791 2.62 -27.91 4.61
C LEU A 791 2.07 -28.28 3.23
N GLY A 792 1.11 -27.52 2.72
CA GLY A 792 0.64 -27.62 1.33
C GLY A 792 1.74 -27.17 0.37
N THR A 793 2.51 -28.11 -0.17
CA THR A 793 3.63 -27.84 -1.09
C THR A 793 3.21 -27.97 -2.55
N SER A 794 4.04 -27.50 -3.47
CA SER A 794 3.85 -27.68 -4.91
C SER A 794 4.38 -29.02 -5.41
N CYS A 795 3.73 -29.58 -6.42
CA CYS A 795 4.24 -30.69 -7.20
C CYS A 795 5.59 -30.36 -7.87
N GLY A 796 6.35 -31.39 -8.26
CA GLY A 796 7.68 -31.22 -8.85
C GLY A 796 7.71 -30.61 -10.26
N ASN A 797 6.60 -30.68 -11.01
CA ASN A 797 6.48 -30.11 -12.35
C ASN A 797 5.13 -29.38 -12.54
N PRO A 798 5.02 -28.10 -12.13
CA PRO A 798 3.78 -27.33 -12.28
C PRO A 798 3.29 -27.19 -13.73
N SER A 799 4.19 -27.23 -14.72
CA SER A 799 3.84 -27.10 -16.14
C SER A 799 3.05 -28.30 -16.69
N ALA A 800 3.04 -29.44 -15.97
CA ALA A 800 2.24 -30.60 -16.34
C ALA A 800 0.78 -30.52 -15.84
N TYR A 801 0.39 -29.49 -15.09
CA TYR A 801 -0.95 -29.39 -14.50
C TYR A 801 -1.72 -28.20 -15.05
N ILE A 802 -3.02 -28.38 -15.31
CA ILE A 802 -3.90 -27.27 -15.69
C ILE A 802 -4.17 -26.40 -14.47
N SER A 803 -4.58 -27.01 -13.36
CA SER A 803 -4.86 -26.30 -12.12
C SER A 803 -3.63 -26.21 -11.22
N TRP A 804 -3.33 -25.00 -10.76
CA TRP A 804 -2.28 -24.73 -9.79
C TRP A 804 -2.68 -25.22 -8.40
N ASP A 805 -3.81 -24.74 -7.86
CA ASP A 805 -4.19 -24.96 -6.47
C ASP A 805 -5.60 -25.53 -6.29
N GLY A 806 -6.22 -26.00 -7.37
CA GLY A 806 -7.58 -26.55 -7.36
C GLY A 806 -8.67 -25.55 -7.75
N ILE A 807 -8.33 -24.26 -7.86
CA ILE A 807 -9.21 -23.21 -8.42
C ILE A 807 -8.50 -22.50 -9.57
N HIS A 808 -7.27 -22.06 -9.35
CA HIS A 808 -6.55 -21.21 -10.29
C HIS A 808 -5.76 -22.05 -11.29
N TYR A 809 -5.48 -21.47 -12.45
CA TYR A 809 -4.72 -22.12 -13.52
C TYR A 809 -3.21 -21.93 -13.28
N SER A 810 -2.42 -22.93 -13.68
CA SER A 810 -0.96 -22.81 -13.70
C SER A 810 -0.50 -21.80 -14.73
N HIS A 811 0.76 -21.35 -14.64
CA HIS A 811 1.40 -20.50 -15.63
C HIS A 811 1.23 -21.10 -17.04
N ALA A 812 1.55 -22.38 -17.19
CA ALA A 812 1.51 -23.08 -18.48
C ALA A 812 0.09 -23.11 -19.07
N ALA A 813 -0.92 -23.34 -18.23
CA ALA A 813 -2.31 -23.32 -18.65
C ALA A 813 -2.79 -21.90 -19.01
N ASN A 814 -2.42 -20.88 -18.22
CA ASN A 814 -2.71 -19.48 -18.52
C ASN A 814 -2.10 -19.06 -19.86
N LEU A 815 -0.85 -19.45 -20.14
CA LEU A 815 -0.20 -19.19 -21.43
C LEU A 815 -0.98 -19.82 -22.59
N TRP A 816 -1.37 -21.10 -22.44
CA TRP A 816 -2.12 -21.80 -23.49
C TRP A 816 -3.46 -21.11 -23.76
N VAL A 817 -4.20 -20.77 -22.71
CA VAL A 817 -5.51 -20.09 -22.82
C VAL A 817 -5.35 -18.70 -23.43
N ALA A 818 -4.35 -17.92 -23.00
CA ALA A 818 -4.07 -16.59 -23.55
C ALA A 818 -3.76 -16.66 -25.06
N ASN A 819 -2.91 -17.60 -25.50
CA ASN A 819 -2.60 -17.77 -26.92
C ASN A 819 -3.84 -18.11 -27.77
N LYS A 820 -4.86 -18.74 -27.19
CA LYS A 820 -6.11 -19.03 -27.89
C LYS A 820 -7.07 -17.85 -27.90
N ALA A 821 -7.22 -17.17 -26.77
CA ALA A 821 -8.22 -16.13 -26.60
C ALA A 821 -7.82 -14.78 -27.25
N LEU A 822 -6.53 -14.45 -27.27
CA LEU A 822 -6.06 -13.09 -27.64
C LEU A 822 -5.97 -12.83 -29.14
N ASP A 823 -5.96 -13.86 -29.98
CA ASP A 823 -5.91 -13.73 -31.45
C ASP A 823 -7.31 -13.55 -32.09
N GLY A 824 -8.35 -13.41 -31.27
CA GLY A 824 -9.70 -13.04 -31.71
C GLY A 824 -10.64 -14.22 -32.03
N LEU A 825 -10.13 -15.46 -32.04
CA LEU A 825 -10.94 -16.67 -32.33
C LEU A 825 -12.08 -16.87 -31.33
N PHE A 826 -11.85 -16.57 -30.06
CA PHE A 826 -12.85 -16.68 -28.99
C PHE A 826 -13.49 -15.33 -28.64
N SER A 827 -13.34 -14.32 -29.51
CA SER A 827 -13.93 -13.01 -29.28
C SER A 827 -15.15 -12.78 -30.16
N ASP A 828 -16.10 -12.02 -29.63
CA ASP A 828 -17.20 -11.43 -30.38
C ASP A 828 -17.13 -9.92 -30.16
N PRO A 829 -17.00 -9.08 -31.21
CA PRO A 829 -16.69 -9.47 -32.59
C PRO A 829 -15.35 -10.23 -32.67
N SER A 830 -15.17 -11.07 -33.69
CA SER A 830 -13.91 -11.83 -33.86
C SER A 830 -12.79 -10.87 -34.26
N THR A 831 -12.08 -10.35 -33.25
CA THR A 831 -11.09 -9.30 -33.40
C THR A 831 -9.94 -9.58 -32.44
N PRO A 832 -8.69 -9.68 -32.94
CA PRO A 832 -7.51 -9.81 -32.07
C PRO A 832 -7.44 -8.68 -31.06
N ILE A 833 -6.88 -8.92 -29.88
CA ILE A 833 -6.77 -7.88 -28.85
C ILE A 833 -5.95 -6.66 -29.32
N THR A 834 -4.99 -6.87 -30.22
CA THR A 834 -4.18 -5.82 -30.85
C THR A 834 -5.00 -4.93 -31.80
N GLU A 835 -6.24 -5.29 -32.12
CA GLU A 835 -7.14 -4.57 -33.02
C GLU A 835 -8.42 -4.11 -32.29
N ALA A 836 -8.51 -4.33 -30.96
CA ALA A 836 -9.75 -4.18 -30.19
C ALA A 836 -10.27 -2.75 -30.03
N CYS A 837 -9.51 -1.74 -30.44
CA CYS A 837 -9.93 -0.32 -30.47
C CYS A 837 -10.70 0.04 -31.75
N HIS A 838 -10.65 -0.80 -32.78
CA HIS A 838 -11.36 -0.54 -34.03
C HIS A 838 -12.83 -0.90 -33.88
N MET A 839 -13.70 0.03 -34.28
CA MET A 839 -15.14 -0.25 -34.37
C MET A 839 -15.35 -1.39 -35.37
N PRO A 840 -16.05 -2.47 -35.00
CA PRO A 840 -16.38 -3.52 -35.95
C PRO A 840 -17.23 -2.91 -37.08
N LEU A 841 -16.92 -3.30 -38.32
CA LEU A 841 -17.72 -2.91 -39.49
C LEU A 841 -19.17 -3.30 -39.23
N ARG A 842 -20.09 -2.33 -39.28
CA ARG A 842 -21.53 -2.59 -39.23
C ARG A 842 -21.89 -3.31 -40.54
N LEU A 843 -21.93 -4.64 -40.51
CA LEU A 843 -22.51 -5.46 -41.58
C LEU A 843 -24.02 -5.52 -41.44
#